data_AF-A0A0G2EZD6-F1
#
_entry.id   AF-A0A0G2EZD6-F1
#
_cell.length_a   1.000
_cell.length_b   1.000
_cell.length_c   1.000
_cell.angle_alpha   90.00
_cell.angle_beta   90.00
_cell.angle_gamma   90.00
#
_symmetry.space_group_name_H-M   'P 1'
#
loop_
_entity.id
_entity.type
_entity.pdbx_description
1 polymer ?
#
loop_
_entity_poly.entity_id
_entity_poly.type
_entity_poly.pdbx_seq_one_letter_code
_entity_poly.pdbx_strand_id
1 'polypeptide(L)'
;MSPGLLAPNDKMTVPAKALPRDVDIIDIRREQLDGSLLKMTIDSLNPKNGESKSMPTLLLYDELGLKLFEKITYLEDYYLTNAEIETLTTHADKIAERLVDGSQLVELGSGNLRKVDILLQAFEKARKNISYYALDLSLPELKRTFSQIGTNSYQYVKCAALHGTYDDALAWLSNPENRASPTCIMTLGSSLGNFDPSAAADFLHSFAKIMTPRDTMLVGLDACQDADKIYRAYNDSEHVTEQFYRNGLDHANKLLGRPVFGQEDWAVVGSCKRAPYYHEAHYAALKDISSHDLSFSKGESLKVEHSYKYSQVESESLWRDAGFIRNISYANKNDTWHIHILSPYKVAYPAKPTEYASQPVPTVDDWEELWNAWDTVTRAMVPNEELLNKPIQLRNNLIFYLDIHLTKATKSPGTEPAYYPQIFERGIDPDVDDPNLCHDHSEIPDTWPPLDEILLFQNRVRNRVRDLINLGKTARDHKLGQSIWLAFEHEVMHLETFLYMLLQSERILPPPNRKFPNFAAMASEARNHSVPNKWFSVPDCSITIGLDDPENDEGPDRYFGWDNERPSRKVSVHAFEAQARPITNEEYAIFLQKNKVATLPASWTTSKSSLNITNGTFHSCNGTYEVENTSSELSELFLKGKAVRTVYGAVPLRFALDWPVMASYNELADYASWMNGRIPTVEEARSIYSYAEKLKKETAERVPSSLVPAVNG
;
A
#
# COMPACT_ATOMS: atom_id res chain seq x y z
N MET A 1 12.97 -80.93 19.69
CA MET A 1 12.21 -79.83 20.31
C MET A 1 12.46 -78.59 19.46
N SER A 2 11.41 -78.10 18.81
CA SER A 2 11.46 -77.02 17.82
C SER A 2 11.69 -75.65 18.47
N PRO A 3 12.45 -74.73 17.86
CA PRO A 3 12.46 -73.31 18.21
C PRO A 3 11.36 -72.57 17.42
N GLY A 4 10.44 -71.92 18.12
CA GLY A 4 9.32 -71.17 17.55
C GLY A 4 9.71 -69.76 17.10
N LEU A 5 9.17 -69.37 15.95
CA LEU A 5 9.23 -68.02 15.40
C LEU A 5 8.51 -67.00 16.29
N LEU A 6 9.15 -65.84 16.52
CA LEU A 6 8.50 -64.63 17.03
C LEU A 6 8.02 -63.78 15.86
N ALA A 7 6.74 -63.39 15.90
CA ALA A 7 6.08 -62.52 14.94
C ALA A 7 6.48 -61.04 15.12
N PRO A 8 6.29 -60.18 14.10
CA PRO A 8 6.69 -58.77 14.15
C PRO A 8 5.74 -57.94 15.02
N ASN A 9 6.30 -57.01 15.80
CA ASN A 9 5.59 -56.09 16.68
C ASN A 9 4.60 -55.20 15.93
N ASP A 10 3.38 -55.15 16.47
CA ASP A 10 2.30 -54.28 16.07
C ASP A 10 2.60 -52.78 16.28
N LYS A 11 2.01 -52.00 15.39
CA LYS A 11 2.09 -50.55 15.22
C LYS A 11 1.76 -49.79 16.51
N MET A 12 2.64 -48.89 16.95
CA MET A 12 2.29 -47.82 17.88
C MET A 12 1.41 -46.78 17.17
N THR A 13 0.09 -46.95 17.24
CA THR A 13 -0.86 -45.84 17.04
C THR A 13 -0.93 -45.04 18.33
N VAL A 14 -0.34 -43.84 18.33
CA VAL A 14 -0.57 -42.84 19.39
C VAL A 14 -2.04 -42.41 19.31
N PRO A 15 -2.81 -42.44 20.42
CA PRO A 15 -4.20 -42.03 20.38
C PRO A 15 -4.29 -40.52 20.12
N ALA A 16 -5.15 -40.14 19.17
CA ALA A 16 -5.49 -38.74 18.92
C ALA A 16 -6.00 -38.12 20.23
N LYS A 17 -5.28 -37.12 20.75
CA LYS A 17 -5.77 -36.30 21.86
C LYS A 17 -7.08 -35.62 21.43
N ALA A 18 -8.07 -35.62 22.31
CA ALA A 18 -9.28 -34.84 22.13
C ALA A 18 -8.92 -33.35 21.93
N LEU A 19 -9.68 -32.66 21.08
CA LEU A 19 -9.55 -31.22 20.85
C LEU A 19 -9.45 -30.46 22.19
N PRO A 20 -8.56 -29.47 22.31
CA PRO A 20 -8.66 -28.47 23.37
C PRO A 20 -10.09 -27.90 23.35
N ARG A 21 -10.75 -27.80 24.49
CA ARG A 21 -12.16 -27.38 24.60
C ARG A 21 -12.42 -25.91 24.21
N ASP A 22 -11.40 -25.16 23.77
CA ASP A 22 -11.37 -23.70 23.86
C ASP A 22 -11.04 -22.96 22.54
N VAL A 23 -11.04 -23.62 21.37
CA VAL A 23 -10.84 -22.91 20.07
C VAL A 23 -12.16 -22.84 19.30
N ASP A 24 -12.69 -21.63 19.16
CA ASP A 24 -13.90 -21.36 18.40
C ASP A 24 -13.66 -21.50 16.89
N ILE A 25 -14.47 -22.33 16.23
CA ILE A 25 -14.46 -22.46 14.76
C ILE A 25 -15.71 -21.76 14.21
N ILE A 26 -15.49 -20.66 13.48
CA ILE A 26 -16.54 -19.84 12.88
C ILE A 26 -16.72 -20.28 11.43
N ASP A 27 -17.90 -20.79 11.07
CA ASP A 27 -18.23 -21.11 9.67
C ASP A 27 -18.63 -19.83 8.93
N ILE A 28 -17.81 -19.41 7.98
CA ILE A 28 -18.02 -18.17 7.20
C ILE A 28 -18.40 -18.45 5.74
N ARG A 29 -18.57 -19.72 5.35
CA ARG A 29 -18.85 -20.13 3.97
C ARG A 29 -20.20 -19.61 3.48
N ARG A 30 -20.20 -19.05 2.27
CA ARG A 30 -21.41 -18.56 1.59
C ARG A 30 -22.04 -19.57 0.62
N GLU A 31 -21.23 -20.45 0.03
CA GLU A 31 -21.66 -21.47 -0.93
C GLU A 31 -21.11 -22.86 -0.60
N GLN A 32 -21.66 -23.91 -1.22
CA GLN A 32 -21.14 -25.28 -1.08
C GLN A 32 -19.95 -25.50 -2.02
N LEU A 33 -18.76 -25.73 -1.43
CA LEU A 33 -17.47 -25.87 -2.11
C LEU A 33 -17.46 -26.96 -3.21
N ASP A 34 -18.02 -28.14 -2.92
CA ASP A 34 -17.94 -29.31 -3.82
C ASP A 34 -18.64 -29.06 -5.16
N GLY A 35 -19.77 -28.34 -5.14
CA GLY A 35 -20.49 -27.97 -6.36
C GLY A 35 -19.71 -26.97 -7.22
N SER A 36 -19.00 -26.04 -6.58
CA SER A 36 -18.15 -25.07 -7.25
C SER A 36 -16.91 -25.72 -7.87
N LEU A 37 -16.22 -26.60 -7.13
CA LEU A 37 -15.03 -27.30 -7.62
C LEU A 37 -15.35 -28.26 -8.78
N LEU A 38 -16.47 -28.98 -8.71
CA LEU A 38 -16.93 -29.82 -9.83
C LEU A 38 -17.17 -28.98 -11.09
N LYS A 39 -17.87 -27.85 -10.96
CA LYS A 39 -18.11 -26.94 -12.08
C LYS A 39 -16.81 -26.39 -12.66
N MET A 40 -15.90 -25.92 -11.81
CA MET A 40 -14.58 -25.41 -12.22
C MET A 40 -13.78 -26.49 -12.95
N THR A 41 -13.83 -27.74 -12.49
CA THR A 41 -13.16 -28.88 -13.12
C THR A 41 -13.73 -29.15 -14.51
N ILE A 42 -15.06 -29.17 -14.67
CA ILE A 42 -15.71 -29.37 -15.97
C ILE A 42 -15.37 -28.23 -16.94
N ASP A 43 -15.48 -26.98 -16.49
CA ASP A 43 -15.20 -25.80 -17.30
C ASP A 43 -13.71 -25.77 -17.74
N SER A 44 -12.78 -26.19 -16.89
CA SER A 44 -11.34 -26.23 -17.18
C SER A 44 -10.94 -27.35 -18.15
N LEU A 45 -11.69 -28.46 -18.14
CA LEU A 45 -11.49 -29.59 -19.06
C LEU A 45 -12.20 -29.40 -20.41
N ASN A 46 -13.15 -28.46 -20.48
CA ASN A 46 -13.85 -28.09 -21.70
C ASN A 46 -13.89 -26.55 -21.88
N PRO A 47 -12.71 -25.92 -22.03
CA PRO A 47 -12.62 -24.47 -22.07
C PRO A 47 -13.29 -23.89 -23.32
N LYS A 48 -13.88 -22.71 -23.16
CA LYS A 48 -14.46 -21.95 -24.28
C LYS A 48 -13.34 -21.18 -24.99
N ASN A 49 -13.56 -20.82 -26.26
CA ASN A 49 -12.71 -19.87 -27.01
C ASN A 49 -11.26 -20.32 -27.33
N GLY A 50 -10.99 -21.63 -27.36
CA GLY A 50 -9.70 -22.16 -27.84
C GLY A 50 -8.54 -22.08 -26.83
N GLU A 51 -8.83 -21.87 -25.55
CA GLU A 51 -7.85 -22.03 -24.47
C GLU A 51 -7.43 -23.50 -24.31
N SER A 52 -6.27 -23.74 -23.70
CA SER A 52 -5.79 -25.09 -23.41
C SER A 52 -6.51 -25.68 -22.20
N LYS A 53 -6.83 -26.98 -22.25
CA LYS A 53 -7.41 -27.69 -21.11
C LYS A 53 -6.46 -27.66 -19.89
N SER A 54 -7.03 -27.61 -18.71
CA SER A 54 -6.29 -27.58 -17.44
C SER A 54 -7.03 -28.30 -16.32
N MET A 55 -6.34 -28.50 -15.20
CA MET A 55 -6.86 -29.06 -13.96
C MET A 55 -6.76 -28.01 -12.86
N PRO A 56 -7.84 -27.70 -12.14
CA PRO A 56 -7.78 -26.80 -10.99
C PRO A 56 -6.82 -27.33 -9.91
N THR A 57 -5.92 -26.48 -9.41
CA THR A 57 -4.97 -26.85 -8.34
C THR A 57 -5.67 -27.31 -7.06
N LEU A 58 -6.89 -26.82 -6.79
CA LEU A 58 -7.74 -27.27 -5.68
C LEU A 58 -7.99 -28.78 -5.66
N LEU A 59 -7.90 -29.46 -6.81
CA LEU A 59 -7.99 -30.92 -6.88
C LEU A 59 -6.87 -31.62 -6.09
N LEU A 60 -5.72 -30.97 -5.91
CA LEU A 60 -4.60 -31.54 -5.18
C LEU A 60 -4.79 -31.55 -3.66
N TYR A 61 -5.75 -30.80 -3.12
CA TYR A 61 -5.87 -30.52 -1.67
C TYR A 61 -7.09 -31.17 -1.01
N ASP A 62 -7.44 -32.40 -1.39
CA ASP A 62 -8.33 -33.23 -0.57
C ASP A 62 -7.62 -33.74 0.70
N GLU A 63 -8.29 -34.53 1.53
CA GLU A 63 -7.72 -35.00 2.80
C GLU A 63 -6.39 -35.78 2.62
N LEU A 64 -6.26 -36.57 1.55
CA LEU A 64 -5.02 -37.30 1.27
C LEU A 64 -3.95 -36.35 0.72
N GLY A 65 -4.35 -35.47 -0.19
CA GLY A 65 -3.50 -34.43 -0.76
C GLY A 65 -2.86 -33.54 0.31
N LEU A 66 -3.62 -33.09 1.30
CA LEU A 66 -3.11 -32.29 2.42
C LEU A 66 -2.07 -33.04 3.25
N LYS A 67 -2.25 -34.35 3.49
CA LYS A 67 -1.25 -35.19 4.17
C LYS A 67 0.02 -35.37 3.34
N LEU A 68 -0.10 -35.48 2.01
CA LEU A 68 1.03 -35.56 1.10
C LEU A 68 1.80 -34.23 1.06
N PHE A 69 1.09 -33.11 0.94
CA PHE A 69 1.70 -31.78 1.01
C PHE A 69 2.41 -31.55 2.34
N GLU A 70 1.81 -31.95 3.47
CA GLU A 70 2.48 -31.89 4.77
C GLU A 70 3.80 -32.67 4.74
N LYS A 71 3.85 -33.88 4.17
CA LYS A 71 5.12 -34.62 4.00
C LYS A 71 6.12 -33.88 3.13
N ILE A 72 5.68 -33.27 2.01
CA ILE A 72 6.52 -32.45 1.13
C ILE A 72 7.22 -31.35 1.94
N THR A 73 6.52 -30.71 2.87
CA THR A 73 7.10 -29.63 3.71
C THR A 73 8.25 -30.06 4.64
N TYR A 74 8.48 -31.37 4.82
CA TYR A 74 9.61 -31.92 5.59
C TYR A 74 10.75 -32.45 4.72
N LEU A 75 10.58 -32.51 3.39
CA LEU A 75 11.62 -32.99 2.49
C LEU A 75 12.80 -32.02 2.41
N GLU A 76 14.01 -32.56 2.24
CA GLU A 76 15.22 -31.75 2.05
C GLU A 76 15.20 -31.01 0.71
N ASP A 77 14.67 -31.64 -0.34
CA ASP A 77 14.53 -31.04 -1.67
C ASP A 77 13.57 -29.82 -1.65
N TYR A 78 12.51 -29.86 -0.83
CA TYR A 78 11.53 -28.76 -0.70
C TYR A 78 11.99 -27.67 0.29
N TYR A 79 12.97 -26.89 -0.14
CA TYR A 79 13.64 -25.89 0.72
C TYR A 79 12.72 -24.79 1.29
N LEU A 80 11.56 -24.53 0.67
CA LEU A 80 10.71 -23.35 0.93
C LEU A 80 10.32 -23.25 2.40
N THR A 81 9.81 -24.34 2.98
CA THR A 81 9.32 -24.36 4.36
C THR A 81 10.42 -24.03 5.36
N ASN A 82 11.62 -24.60 5.19
CA ASN A 82 12.73 -24.36 6.10
C ASN A 82 13.30 -22.93 5.93
N ALA A 83 13.32 -22.39 4.72
CA ALA A 83 13.74 -21.00 4.47
C ALA A 83 12.77 -19.99 5.13
N GLU A 84 11.46 -20.26 5.07
CA GLU A 84 10.46 -19.44 5.76
C GLU A 84 10.58 -19.55 7.29
N ILE A 85 10.73 -20.76 7.83
CA ILE A 85 10.94 -20.99 9.28
C ILE A 85 12.23 -20.31 9.76
N GLU A 86 13.32 -20.37 8.99
CA GLU A 86 14.57 -19.67 9.31
C GLU A 86 14.33 -18.15 9.41
N THR A 87 13.61 -17.58 8.44
CA THR A 87 13.27 -16.15 8.41
C THR A 87 12.42 -15.76 9.61
N LEU A 88 11.33 -16.50 9.87
CA LEU A 88 10.44 -16.27 11.01
C LEU A 88 11.22 -16.36 12.32
N THR A 89 11.98 -17.43 12.52
CA THR A 89 12.75 -17.66 13.76
C THR A 89 13.74 -16.51 14.01
N THR A 90 14.39 -16.02 12.96
CA THR A 90 15.39 -14.95 13.06
C THR A 90 14.76 -13.58 13.38
N HIS A 91 13.56 -13.31 12.85
CA HIS A 91 12.96 -11.97 12.86
C HIS A 91 11.64 -11.85 13.63
N ALA A 92 11.15 -12.92 14.27
CA ALA A 92 9.84 -12.94 14.93
C ALA A 92 9.66 -11.84 15.97
N ASP A 93 10.67 -11.57 16.82
CA ASP A 93 10.60 -10.48 17.80
C ASP A 93 10.42 -9.11 17.10
N LYS A 94 11.14 -8.87 16.00
CA LYS A 94 11.03 -7.62 15.21
C LYS A 94 9.70 -7.53 14.48
N ILE A 95 9.16 -8.63 13.96
CA ILE A 95 7.82 -8.68 13.38
C ILE A 95 6.78 -8.37 14.46
N ALA A 96 6.92 -9.00 15.64
CA ALA A 96 6.03 -8.80 16.76
C ALA A 96 6.01 -7.34 17.21
N GLU A 97 7.16 -6.67 17.29
CA GLU A 97 7.28 -5.24 17.61
C GLU A 97 6.48 -4.31 16.68
N ARG A 98 6.28 -4.70 15.41
CA ARG A 98 5.60 -3.90 14.39
C ARG A 98 4.08 -3.89 14.52
N LEU A 99 3.48 -4.98 14.99
CA LEU A 99 2.02 -5.04 15.16
C LEU A 99 1.60 -4.30 16.43
N VAL A 100 0.50 -3.57 16.38
CA VAL A 100 -0.02 -2.81 17.52
C VAL A 100 -0.65 -3.78 18.54
N ASP A 101 -0.56 -3.47 19.82
CA ASP A 101 -1.26 -4.25 20.85
C ASP A 101 -2.79 -4.21 20.61
N GLY A 102 -3.47 -5.35 20.79
CA GLY A 102 -4.90 -5.49 20.49
C GLY A 102 -5.24 -5.76 19.02
N SER A 103 -4.24 -6.02 18.18
CA SER A 103 -4.46 -6.32 16.76
C SER A 103 -5.03 -7.72 16.53
N GLN A 104 -5.69 -7.90 15.39
CA GLN A 104 -6.07 -9.20 14.84
C GLN A 104 -4.99 -9.69 13.87
N LEU A 105 -4.70 -11.00 13.87
CA LEU A 105 -3.85 -11.65 12.87
C LEU A 105 -4.68 -12.70 12.13
N VAL A 106 -4.96 -12.49 10.86
CA VAL A 106 -5.81 -13.38 10.04
C VAL A 106 -4.92 -14.10 9.03
N GLU A 107 -4.63 -15.38 9.24
CA GLU A 107 -3.82 -16.19 8.33
C GLU A 107 -4.68 -16.82 7.24
N LEU A 108 -4.43 -16.46 5.99
CA LEU A 108 -5.07 -17.01 4.81
C LEU A 108 -4.40 -18.34 4.41
N GLY A 109 -5.11 -19.45 4.60
CA GLY A 109 -4.60 -20.78 4.25
C GLY A 109 -3.61 -21.27 5.31
N SER A 110 -4.11 -21.45 6.53
CA SER A 110 -3.29 -21.74 7.71
C SER A 110 -2.54 -23.08 7.65
N GLY A 111 -3.08 -24.08 6.94
CA GLY A 111 -2.44 -25.39 6.79
C GLY A 111 -1.92 -25.92 8.12
N ASN A 112 -0.65 -26.35 8.15
CA ASN A 112 0.01 -26.70 9.41
C ASN A 112 0.50 -25.43 10.15
N LEU A 113 0.02 -25.25 11.38
CA LEU A 113 0.30 -24.09 12.24
C LEU A 113 1.75 -23.98 12.75
N ARG A 114 2.64 -24.92 12.39
CA ARG A 114 4.06 -24.94 12.81
C ARG A 114 4.81 -23.63 12.52
N LYS A 115 4.49 -22.95 11.42
CA LYS A 115 5.17 -21.70 11.02
C LYS A 115 4.67 -20.52 11.84
N VAL A 116 3.35 -20.35 11.89
CA VAL A 116 2.73 -19.23 12.61
C VAL A 116 2.98 -19.30 14.12
N ASP A 117 3.12 -20.50 14.69
CA ASP A 117 3.43 -20.69 16.11
C ASP A 117 4.68 -19.94 16.57
N ILE A 118 5.68 -19.76 15.68
CA ILE A 118 6.88 -18.93 15.93
C ILE A 118 6.49 -17.48 16.22
N LEU A 119 5.55 -16.91 15.45
CA LEU A 119 5.04 -15.55 15.66
C LEU A 119 4.13 -15.49 16.90
N LEU A 120 3.26 -16.48 17.11
CA LEU A 120 2.38 -16.52 18.29
C LEU A 120 3.21 -16.52 19.59
N GLN A 121 4.29 -17.30 19.64
CA GLN A 121 5.22 -17.29 20.77
C GLN A 121 5.94 -15.94 20.93
N ALA A 122 6.29 -15.27 19.84
CA ALA A 122 6.90 -13.94 19.92
C ALA A 122 5.92 -12.87 20.44
N PHE A 123 4.65 -12.90 20.03
CA PHE A 123 3.60 -12.04 20.59
C PHE A 123 3.39 -12.31 22.07
N GLU A 124 3.30 -13.59 22.46
CA GLU A 124 3.15 -14.00 23.86
C GLU A 124 4.33 -13.52 24.72
N LYS A 125 5.57 -13.73 24.25
CA LYS A 125 6.80 -13.25 24.90
C LYS A 125 6.80 -11.73 25.05
N ALA A 126 6.34 -11.01 24.04
CA ALA A 126 6.19 -9.56 24.05
C ALA A 126 4.97 -9.07 24.86
N ARG A 127 4.13 -9.99 25.37
CA ARG A 127 2.87 -9.72 26.07
C ARG A 127 1.89 -8.87 25.26
N LYS A 128 1.88 -9.08 23.94
CA LYS A 128 0.96 -8.41 23.02
C LYS A 128 -0.34 -9.19 22.91
N ASN A 129 -1.44 -8.51 23.21
CA ASN A 129 -2.79 -9.02 23.06
C ASN A 129 -3.09 -9.16 21.57
N ILE A 130 -3.15 -10.41 21.08
CA ILE A 130 -3.41 -10.70 19.65
C ILE A 130 -4.57 -11.69 19.54
N SER A 131 -5.54 -11.36 18.68
CA SER A 131 -6.57 -12.31 18.26
C SER A 131 -6.14 -12.96 16.94
N TYR A 132 -5.72 -14.21 17.01
CA TYR A 132 -5.28 -15.00 15.85
C TYR A 132 -6.45 -15.79 15.25
N TYR A 133 -6.64 -15.67 13.93
CA TYR A 133 -7.64 -16.38 13.15
C TYR A 133 -6.96 -17.22 12.06
N ALA A 134 -7.04 -18.54 12.20
CA ALA A 134 -6.60 -19.49 11.18
C ALA A 134 -7.71 -19.73 10.15
N LEU A 135 -7.53 -19.31 8.90
CA LEU A 135 -8.47 -19.61 7.82
C LEU A 135 -8.06 -20.89 7.10
N ASP A 136 -9.00 -21.82 6.94
CA ASP A 136 -8.82 -22.99 6.08
C ASP A 136 -10.15 -23.51 5.52
N LEU A 137 -10.07 -24.21 4.38
CA LEU A 137 -11.20 -24.85 3.72
C LEU A 137 -11.59 -26.17 4.41
N SER A 138 -10.65 -26.81 5.11
CA SER A 138 -10.84 -28.13 5.68
C SER A 138 -11.09 -28.07 7.19
N LEU A 139 -12.35 -28.25 7.59
CA LEU A 139 -12.73 -28.37 9.01
C LEU A 139 -11.95 -29.47 9.76
N PRO A 140 -11.73 -30.67 9.20
CA PRO A 140 -10.88 -31.68 9.83
C PRO A 140 -9.44 -31.20 10.06
N GLU A 141 -8.85 -30.47 9.10
CA GLU A 141 -7.49 -29.96 9.25
C GLU A 141 -7.41 -28.86 10.30
N LEU A 142 -8.35 -27.90 10.32
CA LEU A 142 -8.44 -26.90 11.40
C LEU A 142 -8.45 -27.58 12.78
N LYS A 143 -9.30 -28.59 12.95
CA LYS A 143 -9.38 -29.36 14.20
C LYS A 143 -8.05 -30.06 14.53
N ARG A 144 -7.43 -30.68 13.53
CA ARG A 144 -6.17 -31.42 13.70
C ARG A 144 -5.04 -30.47 14.10
N THR A 145 -4.88 -29.36 13.43
CA THR A 145 -3.72 -28.46 13.61
C THR A 145 -3.81 -27.71 14.94
N PHE A 146 -5.01 -27.29 15.36
CA PHE A 146 -5.22 -26.75 16.70
C PHE A 146 -5.00 -27.77 17.84
N SER A 147 -5.16 -29.06 17.57
CA SER A 147 -4.81 -30.10 18.57
C SER A 147 -3.30 -30.29 18.76
N GLN A 148 -2.49 -29.80 17.82
CA GLN A 148 -1.04 -29.93 17.82
C GLN A 148 -0.32 -28.73 18.45
N ILE A 149 -0.93 -27.54 18.39
CA ILE A 149 -0.39 -26.34 19.06
C ILE A 149 -0.94 -26.20 20.48
N GLY A 150 -0.08 -25.77 21.41
CA GLY A 150 -0.44 -25.62 22.81
C GLY A 150 -1.21 -24.33 23.09
N THR A 151 -2.37 -24.11 22.46
CA THR A 151 -3.15 -22.85 22.60
C THR A 151 -3.40 -22.44 24.05
N ASN A 152 -3.61 -23.41 24.93
CA ASN A 152 -3.87 -23.18 26.36
C ASN A 152 -2.66 -22.64 27.13
N SER A 153 -1.48 -22.58 26.51
CA SER A 153 -0.28 -21.98 27.10
C SER A 153 -0.20 -20.46 26.89
N TYR A 154 -1.00 -19.91 25.97
CA TYR A 154 -1.01 -18.48 25.66
C TYR A 154 -1.92 -17.71 26.64
N GLN A 155 -1.39 -16.63 27.22
CA GLN A 155 -2.11 -15.69 28.08
C GLN A 155 -2.54 -14.43 27.33
N TYR A 156 -1.75 -14.01 26.34
CA TYR A 156 -1.97 -12.78 25.56
C TYR A 156 -2.47 -13.08 24.15
N VAL A 157 -2.20 -14.26 23.60
CA VAL A 157 -2.70 -14.68 22.28
C VAL A 157 -3.98 -15.50 22.43
N LYS A 158 -5.05 -15.09 21.73
CA LYS A 158 -6.31 -15.84 21.62
C LYS A 158 -6.44 -16.42 20.22
N CYS A 159 -6.71 -17.71 20.12
CA CYS A 159 -6.81 -18.39 18.84
C CYS A 159 -8.25 -18.76 18.51
N ALA A 160 -8.64 -18.51 17.26
CA ALA A 160 -9.90 -18.95 16.65
C ALA A 160 -9.64 -19.44 15.22
N ALA A 161 -10.62 -20.12 14.64
CA ALA A 161 -10.57 -20.61 13.28
C ALA A 161 -11.70 -20.00 12.44
N LEU A 162 -11.40 -19.71 11.18
CA LEU A 162 -12.38 -19.37 10.16
C LEU A 162 -12.45 -20.54 9.17
N HIS A 163 -13.63 -21.14 9.03
CA HIS A 163 -13.86 -22.20 8.06
C HIS A 163 -14.47 -21.59 6.81
N GLY A 164 -13.70 -21.53 5.72
CA GLY A 164 -14.14 -20.96 4.45
C GLY A 164 -13.03 -20.69 3.45
N THR A 165 -13.42 -20.15 2.29
CA THR A 165 -12.52 -19.74 1.21
C THR A 165 -11.86 -18.40 1.49
N TYR A 166 -10.89 -18.01 0.66
CA TYR A 166 -10.32 -16.66 0.72
C TYR A 166 -11.37 -15.58 0.42
N ASP A 167 -12.32 -15.84 -0.49
CA ASP A 167 -13.42 -14.93 -0.81
C ASP A 167 -14.39 -14.79 0.38
N ASP A 168 -14.68 -15.89 1.08
CA ASP A 168 -15.48 -15.84 2.31
C ASP A 168 -14.79 -14.99 3.38
N ALA A 169 -13.47 -15.13 3.54
CA ALA A 169 -12.69 -14.35 4.49
C ALA A 169 -12.63 -12.87 4.13
N LEU A 170 -12.39 -12.54 2.84
CA LEU A 170 -12.46 -11.16 2.34
C LEU A 170 -13.81 -10.53 2.71
N ALA A 171 -14.88 -11.30 2.52
CA ALA A 171 -16.21 -10.79 2.69
C ALA A 171 -16.69 -10.81 4.16
N TRP A 172 -16.11 -11.66 5.01
CA TRP A 172 -16.20 -11.59 6.47
C TRP A 172 -15.48 -10.35 7.00
N LEU A 173 -14.26 -10.08 6.52
CA LEU A 173 -13.47 -8.87 6.84
C LEU A 173 -14.11 -7.59 6.32
N SER A 174 -14.90 -7.66 5.25
CA SER A 174 -15.62 -6.50 4.72
C SER A 174 -16.68 -5.95 5.70
N ASN A 175 -17.12 -6.75 6.67
CA ASN A 175 -17.98 -6.27 7.76
C ASN A 175 -17.15 -5.46 8.77
N PRO A 176 -17.47 -4.17 9.01
CA PRO A 176 -16.74 -3.33 9.97
C PRO A 176 -16.67 -3.91 11.39
N GLU A 177 -17.67 -4.66 11.84
CA GLU A 177 -17.68 -5.27 13.18
C GLU A 177 -16.54 -6.29 13.35
N ASN A 178 -16.21 -7.02 12.28
CA ASN A 178 -15.12 -8.02 12.27
C ASN A 178 -13.74 -7.37 12.11
N ARG A 179 -13.68 -6.06 11.87
CA ARG A 179 -12.44 -5.26 11.76
C ARG A 179 -12.47 -4.01 12.62
N ALA A 180 -13.10 -4.11 13.79
CA ALA A 180 -13.09 -3.04 14.78
C ALA A 180 -11.67 -2.75 15.32
N SER A 181 -10.83 -3.79 15.37
CA SER A 181 -9.42 -3.69 15.74
C SER A 181 -8.51 -3.60 14.50
N PRO A 182 -7.31 -2.98 14.63
CA PRO A 182 -6.27 -3.07 13.61
C PRO A 182 -6.04 -4.53 13.21
N THR A 183 -6.04 -4.81 11.92
CA THR A 183 -6.01 -6.18 11.39
C THR A 183 -4.79 -6.38 10.50
N CYS A 184 -3.97 -7.38 10.84
CA CYS A 184 -2.89 -7.88 10.01
C CYS A 184 -3.39 -9.12 9.24
N ILE A 185 -3.51 -9.01 7.92
CA ILE A 185 -3.84 -10.14 7.07
C ILE A 185 -2.54 -10.82 6.67
N MET A 186 -2.43 -12.13 6.82
CA MET A 186 -1.18 -12.86 6.62
C MET A 186 -1.34 -13.95 5.57
N THR A 187 -0.37 -14.08 4.67
CA THR A 187 -0.25 -15.23 3.77
C THR A 187 1.20 -15.70 3.76
N LEU A 188 1.40 -16.98 4.11
CA LEU A 188 2.71 -17.63 4.24
C LEU A 188 2.87 -18.70 3.16
N GLY A 189 4.07 -19.26 3.06
CA GLY A 189 4.37 -20.39 2.18
C GLY A 189 4.46 -20.05 0.70
N SER A 190 4.53 -18.76 0.35
CA SER A 190 4.56 -18.29 -1.03
C SER A 190 3.34 -18.75 -1.83
N SER A 191 2.17 -18.86 -1.19
CA SER A 191 0.89 -19.23 -1.82
C SER A 191 0.49 -18.27 -2.94
N LEU A 192 0.95 -17.01 -2.91
CA LEU A 192 0.80 -16.05 -4.01
C LEU A 192 1.53 -16.47 -5.30
N GLY A 193 2.51 -17.36 -5.20
CA GLY A 193 3.17 -17.98 -6.35
C GLY A 193 2.23 -18.87 -7.17
N ASN A 194 1.11 -19.31 -6.59
CA ASN A 194 0.13 -20.17 -7.27
C ASN A 194 -0.87 -19.37 -8.13
N PHE A 195 -0.67 -18.07 -8.25
CA PHE A 195 -1.40 -17.18 -9.13
C PHE A 195 -0.46 -16.66 -10.21
N ASP A 196 -0.99 -16.44 -11.42
CA ASP A 196 -0.30 -15.58 -12.37
C ASP A 196 -0.08 -14.18 -11.78
N PRO A 197 1.01 -13.47 -12.11
CA PRO A 197 1.38 -12.23 -11.43
C PRO A 197 0.28 -11.16 -11.38
N SER A 198 -0.51 -11.01 -12.45
CA SER A 198 -1.66 -10.09 -12.46
C SER A 198 -2.79 -10.55 -11.54
N ALA A 199 -3.07 -11.86 -11.50
CA ALA A 199 -4.07 -12.42 -10.61
C ALA A 199 -3.64 -12.34 -9.14
N ALA A 200 -2.34 -12.49 -8.85
CA ALA A 200 -1.79 -12.24 -7.52
C ALA A 200 -2.00 -10.77 -7.10
N ALA A 201 -1.72 -9.82 -8.01
CA ALA A 201 -1.96 -8.40 -7.76
C ALA A 201 -3.44 -8.10 -7.52
N ASP A 202 -4.35 -8.65 -8.33
CA ASP A 202 -5.80 -8.50 -8.18
C ASP A 202 -6.31 -9.10 -6.86
N PHE A 203 -5.80 -10.27 -6.48
CA PHE A 203 -6.10 -10.91 -5.21
C PHE A 203 -5.71 -10.02 -4.03
N LEU A 204 -4.47 -9.55 -4.00
CA LEU A 204 -4.00 -8.61 -2.96
C LEU A 204 -4.80 -7.30 -2.98
N HIS A 205 -5.08 -6.76 -4.16
CA HIS A 205 -5.85 -5.54 -4.33
C HIS A 205 -7.26 -5.65 -3.73
N SER A 206 -7.88 -6.83 -3.81
CA SER A 206 -9.20 -7.07 -3.22
C SER A 206 -9.21 -6.81 -1.70
N PHE A 207 -8.16 -7.22 -0.98
CA PHE A 207 -7.99 -6.94 0.45
C PHE A 207 -7.61 -5.47 0.70
N ALA A 208 -6.70 -4.90 -0.11
CA ALA A 208 -6.30 -3.49 0.01
C ALA A 208 -7.49 -2.53 -0.01
N LYS A 209 -8.54 -2.83 -0.80
CA LYS A 209 -9.77 -2.04 -0.88
C LYS A 209 -10.50 -1.92 0.45
N ILE A 210 -10.56 -3.01 1.23
CA ILE A 210 -11.30 -3.03 2.49
C ILE A 210 -10.45 -2.52 3.66
N MET A 211 -9.13 -2.70 3.60
CA MET A 211 -8.19 -2.31 4.66
C MET A 211 -8.23 -0.81 4.95
N THR A 212 -8.03 -0.44 6.21
CA THR A 212 -7.83 0.95 6.66
C THR A 212 -6.33 1.26 6.79
N PRO A 213 -5.91 2.53 6.94
CA PRO A 213 -4.50 2.86 7.21
C PRO A 213 -3.90 2.16 8.45
N ARG A 214 -4.75 1.72 9.40
CA ARG A 214 -4.35 0.95 10.58
C ARG A 214 -4.02 -0.52 10.30
N ASP A 215 -4.49 -1.04 9.17
CA ASP A 215 -4.35 -2.44 8.82
C ASP A 215 -3.02 -2.70 8.11
N THR A 216 -2.52 -3.93 8.20
CA THR A 216 -1.29 -4.35 7.52
C THR A 216 -1.47 -5.68 6.82
N MET A 217 -0.59 -6.00 5.90
CA MET A 217 -0.52 -7.31 5.27
C MET A 217 0.88 -7.91 5.45
N LEU A 218 0.97 -9.13 5.95
CA LEU A 218 2.21 -9.90 6.09
C LEU A 218 2.27 -10.97 4.99
N VAL A 219 3.31 -10.93 4.16
CA VAL A 219 3.43 -11.82 3.00
C VAL A 219 4.78 -12.52 2.99
N GLY A 220 4.78 -13.85 3.02
CA GLY A 220 5.97 -14.67 2.80
C GLY A 220 6.13 -15.07 1.33
N LEU A 221 7.24 -14.71 0.70
CA LEU A 221 7.54 -15.01 -0.70
C LEU A 221 8.85 -15.77 -0.87
N ASP A 222 8.83 -16.75 -1.77
CA ASP A 222 10.02 -17.44 -2.27
C ASP A 222 10.71 -16.56 -3.33
N ALA A 223 11.94 -16.14 -3.04
CA ALA A 223 12.73 -15.28 -3.91
C ALA A 223 13.85 -16.03 -4.64
N CYS A 224 13.89 -17.36 -4.54
CA CYS A 224 14.92 -18.18 -5.18
C CYS A 224 15.03 -17.92 -6.69
N GLN A 225 16.27 -17.75 -7.18
CA GLN A 225 16.59 -17.54 -8.60
C GLN A 225 17.44 -18.69 -9.17
N ASP A 226 17.39 -19.86 -8.54
CA ASP A 226 18.10 -21.07 -8.94
C ASP A 226 17.12 -22.10 -9.52
N ALA A 227 17.15 -22.25 -10.85
CA ALA A 227 16.23 -23.13 -11.57
C ALA A 227 16.35 -24.60 -11.16
N ASP A 228 17.54 -25.10 -10.83
CA ASP A 228 17.75 -26.51 -10.49
C ASP A 228 17.27 -26.79 -9.07
N LYS A 229 17.45 -25.82 -8.16
CA LYS A 229 16.90 -25.89 -6.80
C LYS A 229 15.37 -25.80 -6.81
N ILE A 230 14.80 -24.90 -7.61
CA ILE A 230 13.35 -24.79 -7.81
C ILE A 230 12.82 -26.09 -8.40
N TYR A 231 13.41 -26.59 -9.48
CA TYR A 231 12.96 -27.84 -10.12
C TYR A 231 12.91 -28.99 -9.11
N ARG A 232 14.00 -29.22 -8.36
CA ARG A 232 14.05 -30.31 -7.38
C ARG A 232 13.03 -30.18 -6.25
N ALA A 233 12.69 -28.96 -5.83
CA ALA A 233 11.67 -28.76 -4.80
C ALA A 233 10.31 -29.38 -5.19
N TYR A 234 9.93 -29.32 -6.47
CA TYR A 234 8.65 -29.86 -6.96
C TYR A 234 8.81 -31.19 -7.72
N ASN A 235 10.03 -31.70 -7.81
CA ASN A 235 10.39 -32.96 -8.45
C ASN A 235 11.37 -33.69 -7.52
N ASP A 236 10.92 -33.90 -6.28
CA ASP A 236 11.73 -34.44 -5.19
C ASP A 236 12.18 -35.87 -5.46
N SER A 237 13.34 -36.21 -4.91
CA SER A 237 13.97 -37.52 -5.07
C SER A 237 13.21 -38.66 -4.38
N GLU A 238 12.30 -38.34 -3.45
CA GLU A 238 11.45 -39.31 -2.75
C GLU A 238 10.10 -39.55 -3.47
N HIS A 239 9.85 -38.88 -4.60
CA HIS A 239 8.63 -38.95 -5.40
C HIS A 239 7.34 -38.67 -4.63
N VAL A 240 7.39 -37.89 -3.55
CA VAL A 240 6.20 -37.53 -2.76
C VAL A 240 5.37 -36.47 -3.49
N THR A 241 6.01 -35.51 -4.16
CA THR A 241 5.33 -34.50 -4.98
C THR A 241 4.65 -35.14 -6.20
N GLU A 242 5.26 -36.16 -6.80
CA GLU A 242 4.59 -36.94 -7.85
C GLU A 242 3.33 -37.65 -7.32
N GLN A 243 3.38 -38.25 -6.12
CA GLN A 243 2.20 -38.84 -5.48
C GLN A 243 1.12 -37.78 -5.20
N PHE A 244 1.52 -36.57 -4.79
CA PHE A 244 0.61 -35.44 -4.57
C PHE A 244 -0.10 -35.02 -5.85
N TYR A 245 0.61 -34.91 -6.98
CA TYR A 245 -0.03 -34.66 -8.27
C TYR A 245 -0.96 -35.82 -8.66
N ARG A 246 -0.49 -37.07 -8.58
CA ARG A 246 -1.30 -38.25 -8.92
C ARG A 246 -2.61 -38.35 -8.12
N ASN A 247 -2.60 -37.94 -6.85
CA ASN A 247 -3.81 -37.83 -6.03
C ASN A 247 -4.87 -36.91 -6.65
N GLY A 248 -4.47 -35.83 -7.32
CA GLY A 248 -5.38 -34.93 -8.03
C GLY A 248 -6.21 -35.61 -9.12
N LEU A 249 -5.64 -36.59 -9.82
CA LEU A 249 -6.36 -37.38 -10.83
C LEU A 249 -7.45 -38.25 -10.18
N ASP A 250 -7.15 -38.87 -9.04
CA ASP A 250 -8.10 -39.68 -8.28
C ASP A 250 -9.22 -38.82 -7.69
N HIS A 251 -8.88 -37.64 -7.17
CA HIS A 251 -9.86 -36.69 -6.67
C HIS A 251 -10.78 -36.17 -7.79
N ALA A 252 -10.23 -35.88 -8.98
CA ALA A 252 -11.03 -35.52 -10.15
C ALA A 252 -12.03 -36.63 -10.53
N ASN A 253 -11.58 -37.90 -10.53
CA ASN A 253 -12.47 -39.04 -10.78
C ASN A 253 -13.61 -39.13 -9.75
N LYS A 254 -13.30 -38.92 -8.47
CA LYS A 254 -14.27 -38.92 -7.38
C LYS A 254 -15.31 -37.82 -7.54
N LEU A 255 -14.88 -36.60 -7.86
CA LEU A 255 -15.77 -35.45 -8.10
C LEU A 255 -16.67 -35.66 -9.33
N LEU A 256 -16.11 -36.18 -10.42
CA LEU A 256 -16.87 -36.50 -11.63
C LEU A 256 -17.79 -37.72 -11.45
N GLY A 257 -17.59 -38.52 -10.40
CA GLY A 257 -18.34 -39.76 -10.14
C GLY A 257 -18.03 -40.88 -11.15
N ARG A 258 -16.90 -40.81 -11.87
CA ARG A 258 -16.53 -41.75 -12.94
C ARG A 258 -15.01 -41.81 -13.15
N PRO A 259 -14.45 -42.96 -13.57
CA PRO A 259 -13.00 -43.15 -13.72
C PRO A 259 -12.50 -42.66 -15.10
N VAL A 260 -12.36 -41.35 -15.27
CA VAL A 260 -11.86 -40.73 -16.52
C VAL A 260 -10.32 -40.74 -16.58
N PHE A 261 -9.66 -40.51 -15.45
CA PHE A 261 -8.21 -40.33 -15.36
C PHE A 261 -7.55 -41.57 -14.76
N GLY A 262 -7.08 -42.49 -15.62
CA GLY A 262 -6.30 -43.65 -15.18
C GLY A 262 -4.87 -43.27 -14.85
N GLN A 263 -4.35 -43.66 -13.68
CA GLN A 263 -3.00 -43.27 -13.21
C GLN A 263 -1.88 -43.58 -14.22
N GLU A 264 -1.95 -44.73 -14.90
CA GLU A 264 -0.95 -45.18 -15.89
C GLU A 264 -1.11 -44.52 -17.27
N ASP A 265 -2.18 -43.75 -17.47
CA ASP A 265 -2.48 -43.10 -18.74
C ASP A 265 -1.88 -41.69 -18.82
N TRP A 266 -1.36 -41.18 -17.70
CA TRP A 266 -0.83 -39.83 -17.55
C TRP A 266 0.58 -39.84 -16.96
N ALA A 267 1.49 -39.11 -17.60
CA ALA A 267 2.76 -38.74 -17.00
C ALA A 267 2.63 -37.42 -16.26
N VAL A 268 3.23 -37.32 -15.08
CA VAL A 268 3.43 -36.06 -14.35
C VAL A 268 4.75 -35.47 -14.83
N VAL A 269 4.71 -34.25 -15.38
CA VAL A 269 5.90 -33.59 -15.90
C VAL A 269 6.02 -32.22 -15.26
N GLY A 270 7.14 -31.99 -14.60
CA GLY A 270 7.53 -30.68 -14.05
C GLY A 270 8.52 -29.97 -14.94
N SER A 271 8.52 -28.64 -14.94
CA SER A 271 9.60 -27.85 -15.53
C SER A 271 9.77 -26.53 -14.79
N CYS A 272 10.97 -25.95 -14.83
CA CYS A 272 11.23 -24.61 -14.33
C CYS A 272 11.51 -23.67 -15.50
N LYS A 273 10.80 -22.54 -15.56
CA LYS A 273 11.09 -21.44 -16.51
C LYS A 273 11.95 -20.38 -15.83
N ARG A 274 12.60 -19.55 -16.66
CA ARG A 274 13.43 -18.43 -16.24
C ARG A 274 12.88 -17.15 -16.85
N ALA A 275 12.96 -16.04 -16.11
CA ALA A 275 12.51 -14.69 -16.50
C ALA A 275 11.01 -14.58 -16.91
N PRO A 276 10.07 -14.62 -15.96
CA PRO A 276 10.25 -14.79 -14.52
C PRO A 276 10.58 -16.24 -14.14
N TYR A 277 11.14 -16.44 -12.95
CA TYR A 277 11.35 -17.80 -12.42
C TYR A 277 10.02 -18.36 -11.92
N TYR A 278 9.62 -19.51 -12.45
CA TYR A 278 8.49 -20.26 -11.90
C TYR A 278 8.62 -21.74 -12.21
N HIS A 279 8.06 -22.57 -11.34
CA HIS A 279 7.83 -23.99 -11.64
C HIS A 279 6.45 -24.16 -12.27
N GLU A 280 6.30 -25.10 -13.21
CA GLU A 280 5.01 -25.56 -13.70
C GLU A 280 4.95 -27.09 -13.72
N ALA A 281 3.77 -27.63 -13.36
CA ALA A 281 3.44 -29.04 -13.47
C ALA A 281 2.28 -29.26 -14.44
N HIS A 282 2.38 -30.31 -15.26
CA HIS A 282 1.30 -30.75 -16.13
C HIS A 282 1.15 -32.27 -16.19
N TYR A 283 -0.06 -32.72 -16.51
CA TYR A 283 -0.31 -34.12 -16.91
C TYR A 283 -0.20 -34.25 -18.43
N ALA A 284 0.65 -35.15 -18.90
CA ALA A 284 0.77 -35.46 -20.32
C ALA A 284 0.13 -36.82 -20.62
N ALA A 285 -0.85 -36.85 -21.54
CA ALA A 285 -1.53 -38.09 -21.93
C ALA A 285 -0.56 -39.03 -22.66
N LEU A 286 -0.43 -40.27 -22.19
CA LEU A 286 0.48 -41.27 -22.77
C LEU A 286 -0.14 -42.03 -23.97
N LYS A 287 -1.46 -41.92 -24.12
CA LYS A 287 -2.27 -42.50 -25.20
C LYS A 287 -3.48 -41.60 -25.48
N ASP A 288 -4.23 -41.92 -26.53
CA ASP A 288 -5.54 -41.30 -26.74
C ASP A 288 -6.52 -41.80 -25.66
N ILE A 289 -7.15 -40.86 -24.96
CA ILE A 289 -8.09 -41.12 -23.86
C ILE A 289 -9.43 -40.51 -24.24
N SER A 290 -10.48 -41.32 -24.28
CA SER A 290 -11.84 -40.87 -24.57
C SER A 290 -12.81 -41.41 -23.52
N SER A 291 -13.52 -40.52 -22.85
CA SER A 291 -14.53 -40.85 -21.86
C SER A 291 -15.72 -39.90 -21.97
N HIS A 292 -16.83 -40.39 -22.53
CA HIS A 292 -18.07 -39.64 -22.77
C HIS A 292 -17.83 -38.31 -23.53
N ASP A 293 -17.90 -37.20 -22.82
CA ASP A 293 -17.81 -35.81 -23.28
C ASP A 293 -16.38 -35.25 -23.24
N LEU A 294 -15.42 -36.03 -22.71
CA LEU A 294 -14.02 -35.65 -22.64
C LEU A 294 -13.18 -36.54 -23.55
N SER A 295 -12.27 -35.91 -24.30
CA SER A 295 -11.27 -36.61 -25.12
C SER A 295 -9.93 -35.89 -25.00
N PHE A 296 -8.85 -36.66 -24.97
CA PHE A 296 -7.48 -36.17 -24.90
C PHE A 296 -6.63 -36.96 -25.89
N SER A 297 -5.91 -36.25 -26.75
CA SER A 297 -4.99 -36.88 -27.70
C SER A 297 -3.69 -37.29 -27.00
N LYS A 298 -3.00 -38.32 -27.49
CA LYS A 298 -1.67 -38.66 -27.01
C LYS A 298 -0.73 -37.43 -27.10
N GLY A 299 -0.07 -37.13 -25.99
CA GLY A 299 0.81 -35.98 -25.84
C GLY A 299 0.10 -34.66 -25.48
N GLU A 300 -1.24 -34.65 -25.42
CA GLU A 300 -1.98 -33.51 -24.90
C GLU A 300 -1.64 -33.25 -23.43
N SER A 301 -1.43 -31.99 -23.09
CA SER A 301 -0.94 -31.55 -21.79
C SER A 301 -2.04 -30.80 -21.03
N LEU A 302 -2.29 -31.19 -19.79
CA LEU A 302 -3.19 -30.50 -18.87
C LEU A 302 -2.35 -29.79 -17.81
N LYS A 303 -2.35 -28.46 -17.83
CA LYS A 303 -1.70 -27.67 -16.77
C LYS A 303 -2.40 -27.91 -15.44
N VAL A 304 -1.63 -28.07 -14.36
CA VAL A 304 -2.17 -28.39 -13.02
C VAL A 304 -1.78 -27.33 -12.00
N GLU A 305 -0.54 -26.88 -12.04
CA GLU A 305 0.01 -25.95 -11.06
C GLU A 305 1.10 -25.10 -11.73
N HIS A 306 1.23 -23.86 -11.26
CA HIS A 306 2.46 -23.09 -11.35
C HIS A 306 2.84 -22.55 -9.98
N SER A 307 4.13 -22.27 -9.77
CA SER A 307 4.62 -21.59 -8.58
C SER A 307 5.67 -20.54 -8.95
N TYR A 308 5.23 -19.29 -9.07
CA TYR A 308 6.08 -18.13 -9.34
C TYR A 308 6.98 -17.79 -8.17
N LYS A 309 8.19 -17.37 -8.50
CA LYS A 309 9.22 -16.89 -7.58
C LYS A 309 9.39 -15.39 -7.76
N TYR A 310 9.61 -14.68 -6.66
CA TYR A 310 9.57 -13.23 -6.64
C TYR A 310 10.90 -12.67 -6.15
N SER A 311 11.72 -12.23 -7.09
CA SER A 311 12.85 -11.36 -6.80
C SER A 311 12.40 -10.04 -6.16
N GLN A 312 13.36 -9.23 -5.71
CA GLN A 312 13.07 -7.89 -5.21
C GLN A 312 12.31 -7.03 -6.25
N VAL A 313 12.65 -7.13 -7.53
CA VAL A 313 11.99 -6.36 -8.60
C VAL A 313 10.55 -6.85 -8.82
N GLU A 314 10.36 -8.16 -8.87
CA GLU A 314 9.04 -8.77 -9.09
C GLU A 314 8.08 -8.50 -7.92
N SER A 315 8.57 -8.60 -6.68
CA SER A 315 7.77 -8.28 -5.49
C SER A 315 7.39 -6.80 -5.41
N GLU A 316 8.29 -5.87 -5.73
CA GLU A 316 7.96 -4.44 -5.77
C GLU A 316 6.90 -4.09 -6.82
N SER A 317 6.95 -4.74 -7.99
CA SER A 317 5.89 -4.58 -8.99
C SER A 317 4.56 -5.11 -8.45
N LEU A 318 4.57 -6.29 -7.82
CA LEU A 318 3.39 -6.89 -7.23
C LEU A 318 2.72 -5.97 -6.20
N TRP A 319 3.49 -5.35 -5.29
CA TRP A 319 2.95 -4.42 -4.29
C TRP A 319 2.34 -3.18 -4.95
N ARG A 320 3.04 -2.60 -5.93
CA ARG A 320 2.58 -1.39 -6.63
C ARG A 320 1.30 -1.62 -7.40
N ASP A 321 1.17 -2.77 -8.06
CA ASP A 321 0.00 -3.15 -8.84
C ASP A 321 -1.19 -3.51 -7.93
N ALA A 322 -0.92 -4.11 -6.76
CA ALA A 322 -1.94 -4.39 -5.76
C ALA A 322 -2.42 -3.15 -4.97
N GLY A 323 -1.65 -2.05 -4.97
CA GLY A 323 -1.93 -0.87 -4.15
C GLY A 323 -1.48 -1.02 -2.70
N PHE A 324 -0.32 -1.62 -2.51
CA PHE A 324 0.37 -1.72 -1.24
C PHE A 324 1.68 -0.93 -1.24
N ILE A 325 2.08 -0.50 -0.06
CA ILE A 325 3.36 0.13 0.24
C ILE A 325 4.15 -0.87 1.08
N ARG A 326 5.38 -1.20 0.66
CA ARG A 326 6.23 -2.11 1.43
C ARG A 326 6.78 -1.40 2.66
N ASN A 327 6.37 -1.82 3.85
CA ASN A 327 6.79 -1.26 5.14
C ASN A 327 8.13 -1.78 5.66
N ILE A 328 8.44 -3.04 5.40
CA ILE A 328 9.76 -3.63 5.67
C ILE A 328 9.83 -4.99 4.96
N SER A 329 11.05 -5.50 4.75
CA SER A 329 11.30 -6.87 4.32
C SER A 329 12.33 -7.50 5.24
N TYR A 330 12.11 -8.76 5.61
CA TYR A 330 13.04 -9.59 6.35
C TYR A 330 13.46 -10.75 5.47
N ALA A 331 14.75 -10.83 5.14
CA ALA A 331 15.31 -11.92 4.36
C ALA A 331 15.85 -13.05 5.26
N ASN A 332 15.87 -14.28 4.75
CA ASN A 332 16.72 -15.33 5.31
C ASN A 332 18.20 -15.08 5.00
N LYS A 333 19.10 -15.89 5.57
CA LYS A 333 20.56 -15.69 5.44
C LYS A 333 21.05 -15.67 3.98
N ASN A 334 20.37 -16.41 3.10
CA ASN A 334 20.79 -16.58 1.70
C ASN A 334 20.00 -15.69 0.72
N ASP A 335 19.13 -14.79 1.22
CA ASP A 335 18.32 -13.91 0.38
C ASP A 335 17.42 -14.67 -0.64
N THR A 336 17.00 -15.88 -0.27
CA THR A 336 16.13 -16.74 -1.08
C THR A 336 14.69 -16.76 -0.59
N TRP A 337 14.41 -16.15 0.56
CA TRP A 337 13.08 -16.05 1.14
C TRP A 337 12.92 -14.70 1.82
N HIS A 338 11.77 -14.08 1.62
CA HIS A 338 11.45 -12.80 2.24
C HIS A 338 10.09 -12.83 2.93
N ILE A 339 10.01 -12.19 4.08
CA ILE A 339 8.76 -11.81 4.72
C ILE A 339 8.60 -10.30 4.62
N HIS A 340 7.52 -9.87 4.00
CA HIS A 340 7.19 -8.46 3.81
C HIS A 340 6.05 -8.07 4.73
N ILE A 341 6.15 -6.88 5.34
CA ILE A 341 5.00 -6.21 5.94
C ILE A 341 4.61 -5.06 5.01
N LEU A 342 3.33 -4.94 4.71
CA LEU A 342 2.78 -4.00 3.75
C LEU A 342 1.67 -3.17 4.40
N SER A 343 1.52 -1.91 4.00
CA SER A 343 0.35 -1.06 4.33
C SER A 343 -0.45 -0.75 3.06
N PRO A 344 -1.78 -0.67 3.14
CA PRO A 344 -2.60 -0.34 1.98
C PRO A 344 -2.33 1.11 1.55
N TYR A 345 -2.23 1.35 0.25
CA TYR A 345 -2.22 2.71 -0.27
C TYR A 345 -3.62 3.33 -0.12
N LYS A 346 -3.79 4.17 0.90
CA LYS A 346 -4.99 4.96 1.16
C LYS A 346 -4.59 6.34 1.68
N VAL A 347 -4.72 7.33 0.80
CA VAL A 347 -4.55 8.73 1.16
C VAL A 347 -5.85 9.42 0.83
N ALA A 348 -6.57 9.85 1.87
CA ALA A 348 -7.73 10.70 1.77
C ALA A 348 -7.46 11.90 2.67
N TYR A 349 -7.55 13.11 2.13
CA TYR A 349 -7.51 14.33 2.92
C TYR A 349 -8.85 15.02 2.76
N PRO A 350 -9.62 15.20 3.83
CA PRO A 350 -10.83 15.99 3.77
C PRO A 350 -10.49 17.42 3.38
N ALA A 351 -11.23 18.00 2.43
CA ALA A 351 -10.99 19.37 1.98
C ALA A 351 -11.58 20.44 2.93
N LYS A 352 -12.30 20.03 3.98
CA LYS A 352 -12.95 20.94 4.92
C LYS A 352 -12.30 20.86 6.31
N PRO A 353 -11.99 22.00 6.95
CA PRO A 353 -11.48 22.03 8.32
C PRO A 353 -12.34 21.28 9.34
N THR A 354 -13.66 21.33 9.20
CA THR A 354 -14.59 20.60 10.07
C THR A 354 -14.48 19.07 9.96
N GLU A 355 -13.87 18.58 8.88
CA GLU A 355 -13.69 17.15 8.63
C GLU A 355 -12.27 16.72 9.03
N TYR A 356 -11.21 17.43 8.62
CA TYR A 356 -9.82 17.04 8.94
C TYR A 356 -9.36 17.46 10.35
N ALA A 357 -10.00 18.45 10.97
CA ALA A 357 -9.70 18.93 12.33
C ALA A 357 -10.98 18.95 13.18
N SER A 358 -11.70 17.82 13.18
CA SER A 358 -13.00 17.69 13.82
C SER A 358 -12.96 17.62 15.36
N GLN A 359 -11.78 17.34 15.94
CA GLN A 359 -11.55 17.20 17.37
C GLN A 359 -10.48 18.20 17.87
N PRO A 360 -10.49 18.58 19.16
CA PRO A 360 -9.48 19.46 19.75
C PRO A 360 -8.07 18.88 19.79
N VAL A 361 -7.91 17.58 19.54
CA VAL A 361 -6.62 16.88 19.40
C VAL A 361 -6.75 15.89 18.24
N PRO A 362 -5.73 15.72 17.38
CA PRO A 362 -5.75 14.72 16.33
C PRO A 362 -5.97 13.33 16.92
N THR A 363 -6.91 12.59 16.34
CA THR A 363 -7.22 11.21 16.72
C THR A 363 -6.13 10.26 16.22
N VAL A 364 -6.15 9.01 16.70
CA VAL A 364 -5.26 7.97 16.15
C VAL A 364 -5.51 7.78 14.66
N ASP A 365 -6.75 7.88 14.19
CA ASP A 365 -7.08 7.69 12.77
C ASP A 365 -6.49 8.81 11.90
N ASP A 366 -6.50 10.06 12.38
CA ASP A 366 -5.87 11.19 11.69
C ASP A 366 -4.36 10.96 11.52
N TRP A 367 -3.68 10.48 12.58
CA TRP A 367 -2.25 10.15 12.53
C TRP A 367 -1.94 9.00 11.58
N GLU A 368 -2.78 7.97 11.53
CA GLU A 368 -2.57 6.82 10.66
C GLU A 368 -2.77 7.19 9.18
N GLU A 369 -3.70 8.09 8.87
CA GLU A 369 -3.85 8.67 7.54
C GLU A 369 -2.61 9.48 7.13
N LEU A 370 -2.12 10.36 8.01
CA LEU A 370 -0.92 11.14 7.77
C LEU A 370 0.32 10.26 7.57
N TRP A 371 0.54 9.28 8.44
CA TRP A 371 1.66 8.35 8.34
C TRP A 371 1.59 7.48 7.09
N ASN A 372 0.40 7.07 6.66
CA ASN A 372 0.25 6.32 5.42
C ASN A 372 0.52 7.18 4.18
N ALA A 373 0.13 8.46 4.19
CA ALA A 373 0.49 9.40 3.13
C ALA A 373 2.00 9.67 3.11
N TRP A 374 2.61 9.86 4.28
CA TRP A 374 4.05 9.98 4.43
C TRP A 374 4.78 8.77 3.84
N ASP A 375 4.36 7.56 4.22
CA ASP A 375 4.96 6.31 3.77
C ASP A 375 4.76 6.11 2.26
N THR A 376 3.61 6.52 1.72
CA THR A 376 3.37 6.53 0.25
C THR A 376 4.43 7.37 -0.45
N VAL A 377 4.57 8.63 -0.05
CA VAL A 377 5.43 9.58 -0.74
C VAL A 377 6.90 9.18 -0.57
N THR A 378 7.29 8.77 0.63
CA THR A 378 8.70 8.48 0.94
C THR A 378 9.17 7.11 0.49
N ARG A 379 8.27 6.14 0.27
CA ARG A 379 8.66 4.73 0.06
C ARG A 379 8.06 4.06 -1.16
N ALA A 380 6.93 4.55 -1.68
CA ALA A 380 6.33 4.03 -2.89
C ALA A 380 6.59 4.94 -4.11
N MET A 381 6.73 6.25 -3.88
CA MET A 381 7.00 7.23 -4.94
C MET A 381 8.49 7.53 -5.13
N VAL A 382 9.34 7.13 -4.18
CA VAL A 382 10.80 7.24 -4.29
C VAL A 382 11.40 5.85 -4.50
N PRO A 383 12.11 5.60 -5.62
CA PRO A 383 12.82 4.34 -5.82
C PRO A 383 13.77 4.04 -4.65
N ASN A 384 13.89 2.77 -4.26
CA ASN A 384 14.76 2.36 -3.14
C ASN A 384 16.21 2.85 -3.32
N GLU A 385 16.73 2.78 -4.55
CA GLU A 385 18.08 3.26 -4.92
C GLU A 385 18.25 4.77 -4.71
N GLU A 386 17.16 5.52 -4.75
CA GLU A 386 17.13 6.97 -4.58
C GLU A 386 16.86 7.37 -3.13
N LEU A 387 16.55 6.45 -2.20
CA LEU A 387 16.24 6.79 -0.81
C LEU A 387 17.41 7.49 -0.10
N LEU A 388 18.64 7.06 -0.40
CA LEU A 388 19.87 7.65 0.14
C LEU A 388 20.52 8.68 -0.80
N ASN A 389 20.05 8.80 -2.05
CA ASN A 389 20.52 9.82 -2.96
C ASN A 389 19.97 11.19 -2.57
N LYS A 390 20.73 12.25 -2.83
CA LYS A 390 20.32 13.64 -2.62
C LYS A 390 19.85 14.25 -3.96
N PRO A 391 18.58 14.04 -4.39
CA PRO A 391 18.02 14.63 -5.62
C PRO A 391 18.11 16.16 -5.63
N ILE A 392 18.16 16.79 -4.45
CA ILE A 392 18.65 18.15 -4.27
C ILE A 392 19.70 18.17 -3.15
N GLN A 393 20.71 19.04 -3.24
CA GLN A 393 21.83 19.15 -2.27
C GLN A 393 21.36 19.27 -0.80
N LEU A 394 20.14 19.76 -0.58
CA LEU A 394 19.54 20.04 0.73
C LEU A 394 18.72 18.87 1.31
N ARG A 395 18.60 17.72 0.63
CA ARG A 395 17.85 16.56 1.17
C ARG A 395 18.58 15.89 2.34
N ASN A 396 17.90 15.76 3.48
CA ASN A 396 18.28 14.87 4.58
C ASN A 396 17.23 13.74 4.75
N ASN A 397 17.60 12.67 5.44
CA ASN A 397 16.71 11.53 5.72
C ASN A 397 15.59 11.98 6.67
N LEU A 398 14.34 11.88 6.21
CA LEU A 398 13.21 12.52 6.88
C LEU A 398 12.64 11.68 8.03
N ILE A 399 13.15 11.87 9.23
CA ILE A 399 12.45 11.56 10.49
C ILE A 399 12.58 12.79 11.38
N PHE A 400 11.69 13.77 11.24
CA PHE A 400 11.94 15.11 11.76
C PHE A 400 10.92 15.50 12.86
N TYR A 401 11.45 15.94 14.00
CA TYR A 401 10.86 16.66 15.16
C TYR A 401 9.77 16.04 16.04
N LEU A 402 9.06 15.00 15.59
CA LEU A 402 7.97 14.41 16.40
C LEU A 402 8.43 14.01 17.80
N ASP A 403 9.54 13.26 17.94
CA ASP A 403 10.04 12.81 19.24
C ASP A 403 10.56 13.94 20.14
N ILE A 404 11.06 15.04 19.54
CA ILE A 404 11.57 16.22 20.26
C ILE A 404 10.43 16.94 20.96
N HIS A 405 9.34 17.22 20.24
CA HIS A 405 8.18 17.92 20.79
C HIS A 405 7.48 17.08 21.87
N LEU A 406 7.35 15.76 21.64
CA LEU A 406 6.81 14.84 22.65
C LEU A 406 7.64 14.85 23.92
N THR A 407 8.97 14.76 23.80
CA THR A 407 9.90 14.78 24.95
C THR A 407 9.82 16.07 25.75
N LYS A 408 9.75 17.23 25.07
CA LYS A 408 9.57 18.53 25.73
C LYS A 408 8.22 18.64 26.45
N ALA A 409 7.14 18.15 25.83
CA ALA A 409 5.80 18.21 26.39
C ALA A 409 5.60 17.26 27.59
N THR A 410 6.03 16.00 27.45
CA THR A 410 5.83 14.97 28.48
C THR A 410 6.88 14.98 29.59
N LYS A 411 8.02 15.66 29.37
CA LYS A 411 9.21 15.62 30.24
C LYS A 411 9.73 14.19 30.50
N SER A 412 9.42 13.25 29.62
CA SER A 412 9.94 11.88 29.67
C SER A 412 11.17 11.74 28.76
N PRO A 413 12.03 10.72 28.96
CA PRO A 413 13.11 10.43 28.02
C PRO A 413 12.64 10.32 26.56
N GLY A 414 13.56 10.63 25.63
CA GLY A 414 13.34 10.43 24.20
C GLY A 414 13.17 8.96 23.83
N THR A 415 12.63 8.71 22.64
CA THR A 415 12.62 7.35 22.08
C THR A 415 14.06 6.93 21.77
N GLU A 416 14.43 5.68 22.11
CA GLU A 416 15.76 5.17 21.81
C GLU A 416 15.93 4.85 20.32
N PRO A 417 17.10 5.10 19.69
CA PRO A 417 18.30 5.67 20.31
C PRO A 417 18.17 7.17 20.59
N ALA A 418 18.43 7.59 21.83
CA ALA A 418 18.18 8.97 22.27
C ALA A 418 18.98 10.06 21.53
N TYR A 419 20.01 9.69 20.76
CA TYR A 419 20.79 10.62 19.94
C TYR A 419 20.20 10.88 18.54
N TYR A 420 19.26 10.05 18.08
CA TYR A 420 18.65 10.21 16.76
C TYR A 420 18.04 11.61 16.54
N PRO A 421 17.30 12.19 17.50
CA PRO A 421 16.83 13.57 17.37
C PRO A 421 17.92 14.59 17.01
N GLN A 422 19.14 14.45 17.54
CA GLN A 422 20.24 15.40 17.30
C GLN A 422 20.75 15.38 15.85
N ILE A 423 20.79 14.19 15.25
CA ILE A 423 21.24 14.04 13.84
C ILE A 423 20.10 14.29 12.85
N PHE A 424 18.84 14.25 13.31
CA PHE A 424 17.62 14.51 12.54
C PHE A 424 16.87 15.76 13.00
N GLU A 425 17.48 16.78 13.62
CA GLU A 425 16.80 18.06 13.95
C GLU A 425 17.19 19.18 12.99
N ARG A 426 17.78 18.83 11.85
CA ARG A 426 18.29 19.80 10.88
C ARG A 426 17.17 20.59 10.20
N GLY A 427 17.10 21.89 10.49
CA GLY A 427 16.63 22.92 9.57
C GLY A 427 17.83 23.50 8.82
N ILE A 428 17.75 23.65 7.49
CA ILE A 428 18.68 24.51 6.77
C ILE A 428 17.97 25.84 6.67
N ASP A 429 18.17 26.68 7.67
CA ASP A 429 17.71 28.06 7.63
C ASP A 429 18.92 28.91 7.21
N PRO A 430 19.10 29.17 5.91
CA PRO A 430 20.09 30.13 5.47
C PRO A 430 19.73 31.48 6.10
N ASP A 431 20.74 32.25 6.48
CA ASP A 431 20.48 33.60 6.97
C ASP A 431 19.69 34.36 5.89
N VAL A 432 18.54 34.90 6.29
CA VAL A 432 17.57 35.53 5.39
C VAL A 432 18.20 36.74 4.68
N ASP A 433 19.17 37.40 5.33
CA ASP A 433 19.86 38.57 4.81
C ASP A 433 21.15 38.21 4.05
N ASP A 434 21.84 37.12 4.42
CA ASP A 434 22.99 36.57 3.68
C ASP A 434 22.89 35.06 3.43
N PRO A 435 22.45 34.65 2.22
CA PRO A 435 22.32 33.23 1.86
C PRO A 435 23.63 32.41 1.88
N ASN A 436 24.78 33.06 2.07
CA ASN A 436 26.07 32.38 2.26
C ASN A 436 26.34 32.01 3.73
N LEU A 437 25.55 32.53 4.66
CA LEU A 437 25.58 32.18 6.08
C LEU A 437 24.43 31.22 6.39
N CYS A 438 24.69 30.30 7.31
CA CYS A 438 23.69 29.35 7.82
C CYS A 438 23.65 29.51 9.33
N HIS A 439 22.45 29.53 9.92
CA HIS A 439 22.31 29.51 11.37
C HIS A 439 22.92 28.23 11.99
N ASP A 440 23.28 28.31 13.28
CA ASP A 440 23.85 27.20 14.04
C ASP A 440 22.99 25.94 13.90
N HIS A 441 23.63 24.80 13.60
CA HIS A 441 22.96 23.52 13.40
C HIS A 441 23.78 22.36 13.97
N SER A 442 23.12 21.24 14.27
CA SER A 442 23.77 20.02 14.79
C SER A 442 24.76 19.42 13.79
N GLU A 443 25.79 18.72 14.30
CA GLU A 443 26.83 18.09 13.48
C GLU A 443 26.25 17.01 12.55
N ILE A 444 26.70 17.00 11.30
CA ILE A 444 26.28 15.99 10.31
C ILE A 444 27.11 14.72 10.54
N PRO A 445 26.49 13.55 10.76
CA PRO A 445 27.26 12.32 10.87
C PRO A 445 27.89 11.95 9.52
N ASP A 446 29.11 11.42 9.56
CA ASP A 446 29.82 10.94 8.36
C ASP A 446 29.03 9.82 7.62
N THR A 447 28.24 9.05 8.37
CA THR A 447 27.38 7.98 7.88
C THR A 447 26.02 8.01 8.56
N TRP A 448 24.95 7.91 7.77
CA TRP A 448 23.59 7.79 8.30
C TRP A 448 23.31 6.37 8.83
N PRO A 449 22.42 6.21 9.83
CA PRO A 449 21.98 4.90 10.26
C PRO A 449 21.33 4.10 9.11
N PRO A 450 21.40 2.75 9.12
CA PRO A 450 20.71 1.91 8.15
C PRO A 450 19.21 2.19 8.10
N LEU A 451 18.60 2.08 6.91
CA LEU A 451 17.17 2.34 6.71
C LEU A 451 16.27 1.51 7.64
N ASP A 452 16.59 0.24 7.88
CA ASP A 452 15.78 -0.60 8.75
C ASP A 452 15.78 -0.13 10.21
N GLU A 453 16.91 0.41 10.70
CA GLU A 453 17.01 0.99 12.04
C GLU A 453 16.21 2.29 12.15
N ILE A 454 16.29 3.12 11.13
CA ILE A 454 15.50 4.35 10.93
C ILE A 454 13.99 4.02 10.98
N LEU A 455 13.55 3.02 10.23
CA LEU A 455 12.14 2.58 10.20
C LEU A 455 11.70 1.95 11.52
N LEU A 456 12.61 1.28 12.26
CA LEU A 456 12.30 0.76 13.60
C LEU A 456 12.12 1.91 14.61
N PHE A 457 12.99 2.93 14.55
CA PHE A 457 12.86 4.13 15.37
C PHE A 457 11.55 4.86 15.08
N GLN A 458 11.23 5.10 13.81
CA GLN A 458 9.97 5.72 13.39
C GLN A 458 8.76 4.97 14.00
N ASN A 459 8.76 3.63 13.91
CA ASN A 459 7.68 2.82 14.48
C ASN A 459 7.54 2.98 16.01
N ARG A 460 8.66 3.08 16.74
CA ARG A 460 8.63 3.35 18.19
C ARG A 460 8.05 4.72 18.50
N VAL A 461 8.40 5.74 17.73
CA VAL A 461 7.83 7.10 17.89
C VAL A 461 6.33 7.10 17.60
N ARG A 462 5.90 6.45 16.51
CA ARG A 462 4.47 6.28 16.18
C ARG A 462 3.69 5.58 17.31
N ASN A 463 4.25 4.50 17.88
CA ASN A 463 3.66 3.83 19.04
C ASN A 463 3.56 4.75 20.27
N ARG A 464 4.60 5.55 20.55
CA ARG A 464 4.56 6.53 21.64
C ARG A 464 3.41 7.54 21.47
N VAL A 465 3.16 8.01 20.24
CA VAL A 465 2.01 8.89 19.94
C VAL A 465 0.68 8.18 20.20
N ARG A 466 0.50 6.96 19.68
CA ARG A 466 -0.70 6.15 19.91
C ARG A 466 -0.98 5.97 21.40
N ASP A 467 0.03 5.63 22.18
CA ASP A 467 -0.09 5.42 23.64
C ASP A 467 -0.53 6.71 24.36
N LEU A 468 0.01 7.87 23.97
CA LEU A 468 -0.37 9.15 24.57
C LEU A 468 -1.84 9.50 24.31
N ILE A 469 -2.32 9.26 23.09
CA ILE A 469 -3.72 9.51 22.69
C ILE A 469 -4.66 8.51 23.37
N ASN A 470 -4.36 7.21 23.28
CA ASN A 470 -5.22 6.13 23.81
C ASN A 470 -5.35 6.16 25.34
N LEU A 471 -4.31 6.61 26.06
CA LEU A 471 -4.39 6.82 27.51
C LEU A 471 -5.21 8.07 27.90
N GLY A 472 -5.76 8.80 26.93
CA GLY A 472 -6.53 10.03 27.13
C GLY A 472 -5.74 11.12 27.83
N LYS A 473 -4.40 11.11 27.74
CA LYS A 473 -3.55 12.11 28.38
C LYS A 473 -3.66 13.45 27.66
N THR A 474 -3.72 13.41 26.34
CA THR A 474 -3.78 14.57 25.45
C THR A 474 -5.05 15.39 25.60
N ALA A 475 -6.19 14.74 25.86
CA ALA A 475 -7.47 15.41 26.10
C ALA A 475 -7.59 16.05 27.49
N ARG A 476 -6.72 15.67 28.44
CA ARG A 476 -6.74 16.16 29.84
C ARG A 476 -5.68 17.22 30.14
N ASP A 477 -4.68 17.33 29.27
CA ASP A 477 -3.56 18.26 29.38
C ASP A 477 -3.49 19.07 28.09
N HIS A 478 -3.97 20.31 28.14
CA HIS A 478 -4.05 21.20 26.99
C HIS A 478 -2.69 21.41 26.33
N LYS A 479 -1.62 21.57 27.13
CA LYS A 479 -0.25 21.74 26.62
C LYS A 479 0.21 20.51 25.85
N LEU A 480 -0.11 19.31 26.36
CA LEU A 480 0.18 18.07 25.64
C LEU A 480 -0.65 17.96 24.36
N GLY A 481 -1.94 18.30 24.40
CA GLY A 481 -2.81 18.35 23.23
C GLY A 481 -2.28 19.27 22.12
N GLN A 482 -1.90 20.50 22.48
CA GLN A 482 -1.25 21.46 21.57
C GLN A 482 0.07 20.93 21.01
N SER A 483 0.87 20.24 21.84
CA SER A 483 2.14 19.66 21.38
C SER A 483 1.94 18.53 20.36
N ILE A 484 0.84 17.77 20.48
CA ILE A 484 0.46 16.75 19.49
C ILE A 484 0.01 17.43 18.18
N TRP A 485 -0.81 18.48 18.27
CA TRP A 485 -1.21 19.25 17.08
C TRP A 485 -0.03 19.88 16.36
N LEU A 486 0.88 20.52 17.11
CA LEU A 486 2.10 21.09 16.56
C LEU A 486 2.89 20.04 15.80
N ALA A 487 3.07 18.85 16.38
CA ALA A 487 3.80 17.79 15.73
C ALA A 487 3.07 17.23 14.49
N PHE A 488 1.74 17.14 14.54
CA PHE A 488 0.90 16.70 13.43
C PHE A 488 1.00 17.65 12.23
N GLU A 489 0.72 18.93 12.44
CA GLU A 489 0.78 19.98 11.40
C GLU A 489 2.20 20.15 10.87
N HIS A 490 3.20 19.99 11.73
CA HIS A 490 4.59 20.00 11.30
C HIS A 490 4.93 18.82 10.37
N GLU A 491 4.46 17.60 10.65
CA GLU A 491 4.66 16.45 9.74
C GLU A 491 3.89 16.63 8.41
N VAL A 492 2.70 17.26 8.44
CA VAL A 492 1.98 17.69 7.22
C VAL A 492 2.80 18.69 6.40
N MET A 493 3.39 19.71 7.03
CA MET A 493 4.24 20.70 6.36
C MET A 493 5.48 20.06 5.72
N HIS A 494 6.09 19.09 6.39
CA HIS A 494 7.21 18.32 5.82
C HIS A 494 6.76 17.45 4.65
N LEU A 495 5.57 16.87 4.71
CA LEU A 495 5.03 16.08 3.60
C LEU A 495 4.84 16.94 2.35
N GLU A 496 4.26 18.13 2.49
CA GLU A 496 4.09 19.09 1.40
C GLU A 496 5.44 19.55 0.84
N THR A 497 6.37 19.94 1.72
CA THR A 497 7.72 20.37 1.34
C THR A 497 8.46 19.27 0.58
N PHE A 498 8.34 18.02 1.05
CA PHE A 498 8.97 16.89 0.39
C PHE A 498 8.36 16.60 -0.98
N LEU A 499 7.03 16.66 -1.13
CA LEU A 499 6.37 16.55 -2.44
C LEU A 499 6.85 17.61 -3.42
N TYR A 500 6.98 18.87 -2.98
CA TYR A 500 7.54 19.95 -3.80
C TYR A 500 8.96 19.63 -4.27
N MET A 501 9.83 19.13 -3.38
CA MET A 501 11.19 18.72 -3.76
C MET A 501 11.19 17.55 -4.74
N LEU A 502 10.29 16.58 -4.56
CA LEU A 502 10.18 15.41 -5.42
C LEU A 502 9.80 15.77 -6.86
N LEU A 503 8.94 16.78 -7.07
CA LEU A 503 8.60 17.28 -8.40
C LEU A 503 9.82 17.74 -9.21
N GLN A 504 10.89 18.17 -8.53
CA GLN A 504 12.14 18.59 -9.17
C GLN A 504 13.01 17.41 -9.63
N SER A 505 12.80 16.22 -9.07
CA SER A 505 13.52 15.01 -9.43
C SER A 505 12.91 14.34 -10.67
N GLU A 506 13.76 13.88 -11.58
CA GLU A 506 13.35 13.09 -12.75
C GLU A 506 13.16 11.60 -12.43
N ARG A 507 13.49 11.17 -11.20
CA ARG A 507 13.55 9.77 -10.77
C ARG A 507 12.48 9.41 -9.74
N ILE A 508 11.30 10.00 -9.87
CA ILE A 508 10.15 9.68 -9.01
C ILE A 508 9.22 8.69 -9.71
N LEU A 509 8.57 7.85 -8.90
CA LEU A 509 7.50 6.98 -9.34
C LEU A 509 6.15 7.66 -9.09
N PRO A 510 5.14 7.42 -9.95
CA PRO A 510 3.79 7.88 -9.69
C PRO A 510 3.20 7.19 -8.45
N PRO A 511 2.15 7.76 -7.83
CA PRO A 511 1.42 7.09 -6.76
C PRO A 511 1.02 5.65 -7.15
N PRO A 512 1.17 4.66 -6.25
CA PRO A 512 0.92 3.26 -6.55
C PRO A 512 -0.56 3.00 -6.90
N ASN A 513 -0.81 1.98 -7.72
CA ASN A 513 -2.16 1.54 -8.12
C ASN A 513 -3.10 2.67 -8.60
N ARG A 514 -2.53 3.68 -9.26
CA ARG A 514 -3.29 4.66 -10.03
C ARG A 514 -3.06 4.41 -11.51
N LYS A 515 -4.15 4.28 -12.27
CA LYS A 515 -4.06 4.31 -13.73
C LYS A 515 -3.42 5.64 -14.13
N PHE A 516 -2.46 5.59 -15.03
CA PHE A 516 -1.84 6.80 -15.56
C PHE A 516 -2.93 7.70 -16.16
N PRO A 517 -3.04 8.97 -15.74
CA PRO A 517 -4.11 9.84 -16.24
C PRO A 517 -4.02 10.04 -17.75
N ASN A 518 -5.16 10.05 -18.43
CA ASN A 518 -5.22 10.46 -19.83
C ASN A 518 -5.22 12.00 -19.90
N PHE A 519 -4.02 12.59 -19.79
CA PHE A 519 -3.85 14.04 -19.79
C PHE A 519 -4.40 14.72 -21.06
N ALA A 520 -4.37 14.04 -22.21
CA ALA A 520 -4.94 14.59 -23.43
C ALA A 520 -6.47 14.70 -23.36
N ALA A 521 -7.14 13.65 -22.86
CA ALA A 521 -8.59 13.68 -22.66
C ALA A 521 -8.98 14.73 -21.60
N MET A 522 -8.24 14.81 -20.49
CA MET A 522 -8.46 15.83 -19.45
C MET A 522 -8.29 17.26 -19.99
N ALA A 523 -7.28 17.49 -20.83
CA ALA A 523 -7.07 18.79 -21.47
C ALA A 523 -8.22 19.15 -22.43
N SER A 524 -8.69 18.19 -23.23
CA SER A 524 -9.85 18.40 -24.09
C SER A 524 -11.11 18.74 -23.29
N GLU A 525 -11.36 18.02 -22.20
CA GLU A 525 -12.49 18.29 -21.30
C GLU A 525 -12.37 19.67 -20.64
N ALA A 526 -11.19 20.03 -20.12
CA ALA A 526 -10.94 21.33 -19.51
C ALA A 526 -11.19 22.46 -20.52
N ARG A 527 -10.73 22.29 -21.77
CA ARG A 527 -10.94 23.28 -22.83
C ARG A 527 -12.42 23.49 -23.14
N ASN A 528 -13.20 22.41 -23.21
CA ASN A 528 -14.64 22.47 -23.47
C ASN A 528 -15.41 23.21 -22.37
N HIS A 529 -14.92 23.16 -21.13
CA HIS A 529 -15.54 23.83 -19.98
C HIS A 529 -14.87 25.18 -19.63
N SER A 530 -13.90 25.64 -20.44
CA SER A 530 -13.17 26.86 -20.17
C SER A 530 -14.08 28.10 -20.21
N VAL A 531 -13.90 28.99 -19.24
CA VAL A 531 -14.63 30.26 -19.15
C VAL A 531 -13.66 31.44 -19.09
N PRO A 532 -14.03 32.62 -19.63
CA PRO A 532 -13.18 33.80 -19.53
C PRO A 532 -12.88 34.19 -18.08
N ASN A 533 -11.62 34.48 -17.77
CA ASN A 533 -11.20 34.97 -16.45
C ASN A 533 -11.51 36.46 -16.30
N LYS A 534 -12.74 36.77 -15.90
CA LYS A 534 -13.23 38.14 -15.75
C LYS A 534 -12.66 38.81 -14.49
N TRP A 535 -12.59 40.13 -14.53
CA TRP A 535 -12.37 40.95 -13.34
C TRP A 535 -13.69 41.10 -12.57
N PHE A 536 -13.62 40.93 -11.26
CA PHE A 536 -14.73 41.08 -10.33
C PHE A 536 -14.42 42.19 -9.35
N SER A 537 -15.36 43.11 -9.16
CA SER A 537 -15.26 44.15 -8.15
C SER A 537 -15.52 43.55 -6.77
N VAL A 538 -14.51 43.57 -5.92
CA VAL A 538 -14.58 43.20 -4.50
C VAL A 538 -14.85 44.50 -3.72
N PRO A 539 -15.97 44.58 -2.98
CA PRO A 539 -16.31 45.81 -2.26
C PRO A 539 -15.37 46.03 -1.08
N ASP A 540 -15.31 47.27 -0.59
CA ASP A 540 -14.65 47.55 0.67
C ASP A 540 -15.33 46.78 1.81
N CYS A 541 -14.53 46.27 2.74
CA CYS A 541 -15.05 45.54 3.88
C CYS A 541 -14.11 45.59 5.07
N SER A 542 -14.66 45.26 6.24
CA SER A 542 -13.88 44.95 7.43
C SER A 542 -13.84 43.44 7.58
N ILE A 543 -12.65 42.87 7.63
CA ILE A 543 -12.43 41.44 7.91
C ILE A 543 -11.68 41.26 9.22
N THR A 544 -11.86 40.09 9.82
CA THR A 544 -11.09 39.62 10.98
C THR A 544 -10.11 38.59 10.47
N ILE A 545 -8.82 38.75 10.78
CA ILE A 545 -7.74 37.82 10.43
C ILE A 545 -7.09 37.33 11.71
N GLY A 546 -6.78 36.04 11.75
CA GLY A 546 -6.13 35.39 12.89
C GLY A 546 -7.12 34.78 13.88
N LEU A 547 -6.57 34.21 14.93
CA LEU A 547 -7.28 33.43 15.95
C LEU A 547 -6.99 34.02 17.33
N ASP A 548 -8.02 34.06 18.18
CA ASP A 548 -7.86 34.30 19.61
C ASP A 548 -7.86 32.94 20.31
N ASP A 549 -6.68 32.50 20.72
CA ASP A 549 -6.44 31.20 21.34
C ASP A 549 -5.36 31.35 22.43
N PRO A 550 -5.77 31.48 23.70
CA PRO A 550 -4.84 31.72 24.80
C PRO A 550 -4.03 30.46 25.13
N GLU A 551 -2.77 30.65 25.55
CA GLU A 551 -1.84 29.57 25.95
C GLU A 551 -2.21 28.86 27.28
N ASN A 552 -3.39 29.13 27.83
CA ASN A 552 -3.87 28.58 29.10
C ASN A 552 -5.07 27.64 28.89
N ASP A 553 -5.52 26.97 29.96
CA ASP A 553 -6.65 26.03 29.91
C ASP A 553 -8.03 26.73 29.76
N GLU A 554 -8.06 28.06 29.56
CA GLU A 554 -9.29 28.85 29.41
C GLU A 554 -9.65 29.11 27.93
N GLY A 555 -8.92 28.47 27.01
CA GLY A 555 -9.13 28.56 25.57
C GLY A 555 -10.35 27.77 25.07
N PRO A 556 -10.90 28.16 23.91
CA PRO A 556 -12.01 27.43 23.27
C PRO A 556 -11.53 26.09 22.67
N ASP A 557 -12.34 25.04 22.79
CA ASP A 557 -12.11 23.77 22.08
C ASP A 557 -12.19 23.99 20.56
N ARG A 558 -11.04 24.05 19.87
CA ARG A 558 -10.97 24.32 18.42
C ARG A 558 -9.75 23.67 17.76
N TYR A 559 -9.69 23.83 16.43
CA TYR A 559 -8.55 23.45 15.61
C TYR A 559 -7.31 24.31 15.91
N PHE A 560 -6.14 23.72 15.66
CA PHE A 560 -4.84 24.36 15.88
C PHE A 560 -4.62 25.57 14.97
N GLY A 561 -3.83 26.54 15.45
CA GLY A 561 -3.31 27.64 14.64
C GLY A 561 -1.89 28.00 15.08
N TRP A 562 -1.06 28.41 14.14
CA TRP A 562 0.33 28.78 14.43
C TRP A 562 0.41 30.08 15.24
N ASP A 563 1.50 30.29 15.94
CA ASP A 563 1.75 31.49 16.75
C ASP A 563 1.68 32.78 15.91
N ASN A 564 2.14 32.75 14.67
CA ASN A 564 2.05 33.84 13.69
C ASN A 564 0.62 34.12 13.17
N GLU A 565 -0.35 33.28 13.49
CA GLU A 565 -1.79 33.48 13.21
C GLU A 565 -2.52 34.11 14.40
N ARG A 566 -1.79 34.44 15.48
CA ARG A 566 -2.32 35.01 16.71
C ARG A 566 -1.64 36.36 17.01
N PRO A 567 -2.33 37.30 17.66
CA PRO A 567 -3.75 37.29 18.01
C PRO A 567 -4.64 37.65 16.81
N SER A 568 -5.95 37.54 16.99
CA SER A 568 -6.92 38.03 16.01
C SER A 568 -6.84 39.56 15.88
N ARG A 569 -7.02 40.07 14.66
CA ARG A 569 -7.03 41.50 14.35
C ARG A 569 -8.08 41.85 13.30
N LYS A 570 -8.73 43.00 13.48
CA LYS A 570 -9.63 43.58 12.49
C LYS A 570 -8.87 44.48 11.53
N VAL A 571 -9.10 44.30 10.23
CA VAL A 571 -8.51 45.13 9.19
C VAL A 571 -9.57 45.61 8.21
N SER A 572 -9.48 46.88 7.83
CA SER A 572 -10.26 47.48 6.76
C SER A 572 -9.53 47.30 5.43
N VAL A 573 -10.24 46.75 4.45
CA VAL A 573 -9.75 46.52 3.09
C VAL A 573 -10.57 47.41 2.16
N HIS A 574 -9.90 48.21 1.33
CA HIS A 574 -10.57 49.06 0.34
C HIS A 574 -11.17 48.21 -0.79
N ALA A 575 -12.06 48.79 -1.59
CA ALA A 575 -12.57 48.12 -2.78
C ALA A 575 -11.47 47.98 -3.84
N PHE A 576 -11.46 46.86 -4.56
CA PHE A 576 -10.51 46.57 -5.64
C PHE A 576 -11.14 45.62 -6.65
N GLU A 577 -10.42 45.34 -7.75
CA GLU A 577 -10.82 44.31 -8.70
C GLU A 577 -9.84 43.13 -8.66
N ALA A 578 -10.38 41.91 -8.77
CA ALA A 578 -9.58 40.70 -8.84
C ALA A 578 -10.15 39.71 -9.85
N GLN A 579 -9.28 38.86 -10.40
CA GLN A 579 -9.66 37.74 -11.24
C GLN A 579 -10.17 36.57 -10.40
N ALA A 580 -11.15 35.81 -10.91
CA ALA A 580 -11.82 34.74 -10.15
C ALA A 580 -11.09 33.39 -10.15
N ARG A 581 -10.04 33.23 -10.96
CA ARG A 581 -9.18 32.06 -10.92
C ARG A 581 -7.70 32.42 -10.98
N PRO A 582 -6.81 31.53 -10.52
CA PRO A 582 -5.37 31.68 -10.70
C PRO A 582 -4.97 31.83 -12.17
N ILE A 583 -3.76 32.38 -12.38
CA ILE A 583 -3.12 32.49 -13.69
C ILE A 583 -2.85 31.09 -14.22
N THR A 584 -3.22 30.81 -15.47
CA THR A 584 -2.98 29.50 -16.10
C THR A 584 -1.60 29.42 -16.75
N ASN A 585 -1.15 28.19 -17.02
CA ASN A 585 0.04 27.95 -17.82
C ASN A 585 -0.06 28.57 -19.23
N GLU A 586 -1.25 28.59 -19.85
CA GLU A 586 -1.47 29.28 -21.13
C GLU A 586 -1.22 30.79 -21.03
N GLU A 587 -1.83 31.44 -20.04
CA GLU A 587 -1.69 32.88 -19.81
C GLU A 587 -0.24 33.26 -19.55
N TYR A 588 0.45 32.51 -18.70
CA TYR A 588 1.86 32.73 -18.40
C TYR A 588 2.76 32.42 -19.61
N ALA A 589 2.47 31.38 -20.40
CA ALA A 589 3.17 31.08 -21.65
C ALA A 589 3.08 32.23 -22.66
N ILE A 590 1.91 32.87 -22.77
CA ILE A 590 1.70 34.01 -23.67
C ILE A 590 2.58 35.19 -23.24
N PHE A 591 2.63 35.45 -21.94
CA PHE A 591 3.54 36.45 -21.36
C PHE A 591 5.00 36.17 -21.70
N LEU A 592 5.49 34.94 -21.46
CA LEU A 592 6.87 34.56 -21.77
C LEU A 592 7.17 34.71 -23.27
N GLN A 593 6.26 34.28 -24.14
CA GLN A 593 6.43 34.36 -25.60
C GLN A 593 6.47 35.82 -26.08
N LYS A 594 5.53 36.67 -25.64
CA LYS A 594 5.44 38.07 -26.07
C LYS A 594 6.61 38.91 -25.56
N ASN A 595 7.09 38.63 -24.35
CA ASN A 595 8.22 39.34 -23.74
C ASN A 595 9.58 38.69 -24.03
N LYS A 596 9.62 37.58 -24.77
CA LYS A 596 10.85 36.82 -25.12
C LYS A 596 11.67 36.42 -23.89
N VAL A 597 10.98 36.06 -22.81
CA VAL A 597 11.63 35.57 -21.59
C VAL A 597 12.14 34.16 -21.84
N ALA A 598 13.46 33.96 -21.68
CA ALA A 598 14.10 32.68 -21.96
C ALA A 598 14.02 31.69 -20.79
N THR A 599 13.97 32.19 -19.56
CA THR A 599 13.89 31.39 -18.34
C THR A 599 12.50 30.80 -18.18
N LEU A 600 12.43 29.51 -17.87
CA LEU A 600 11.18 28.83 -17.54
C LEU A 600 11.02 28.77 -16.02
N PRO A 601 9.78 28.78 -15.52
CA PRO A 601 9.54 28.60 -14.08
C PRO A 601 10.02 27.22 -13.66
N ALA A 602 10.43 27.07 -12.40
CA ALA A 602 10.96 25.80 -11.87
C ALA A 602 9.95 24.64 -11.90
N SER A 603 8.66 24.95 -12.02
CA SER A 603 7.60 23.95 -12.22
C SER A 603 7.59 23.37 -13.64
N TRP A 604 8.30 23.98 -14.59
CA TRP A 604 8.41 23.52 -15.97
C TRP A 604 9.78 22.88 -16.21
N THR A 605 9.89 22.15 -17.31
CA THR A 605 11.14 21.60 -17.80
C THR A 605 11.17 21.58 -19.33
N THR A 606 12.37 21.64 -19.89
CA THR A 606 12.59 21.29 -21.29
C THR A 606 12.69 19.78 -21.39
N SER A 607 11.67 19.14 -21.94
CA SER A 607 11.72 17.73 -22.26
C SER A 607 12.83 17.52 -23.29
N LYS A 608 13.96 16.91 -22.87
CA LYS A 608 14.79 16.18 -23.82
C LYS A 608 13.89 15.07 -24.34
N SER A 609 13.71 14.97 -25.65
CA SER A 609 12.98 13.86 -26.27
C SER A 609 13.80 12.55 -26.17
N SER A 610 14.25 12.18 -24.98
CA SER A 610 14.70 10.83 -24.68
C SER A 610 13.48 10.04 -24.26
N LEU A 611 12.78 9.52 -25.25
CA LEU A 611 12.13 8.20 -25.17
C LEU A 611 13.21 7.11 -24.97
N ASN A 612 14.08 7.27 -23.96
CA ASN A 612 14.93 6.22 -23.40
C ASN A 612 14.38 6.05 -21.98
N ILE A 613 13.29 5.30 -21.82
CA ILE A 613 13.37 3.88 -21.43
C ILE A 613 14.23 3.71 -20.18
N THR A 614 13.65 4.05 -19.03
CA THR A 614 13.75 3.27 -17.78
C THR A 614 12.46 3.52 -16.99
N ASN A 615 11.34 2.99 -17.49
CA ASN A 615 10.15 2.78 -16.68
C ASN A 615 9.65 1.38 -17.03
N GLY A 616 9.53 0.54 -16.00
CA GLY A 616 9.02 -0.82 -16.10
C GLY A 616 7.72 -0.85 -16.88
N THR A 617 7.68 -1.78 -17.83
CA THR A 617 6.54 -2.25 -18.63
C THR A 617 5.16 -1.84 -18.13
N PHE A 618 4.61 -0.77 -18.70
CA PHE A 618 3.15 -0.59 -18.86
C PHE A 618 2.88 -0.20 -20.31
N HIS A 619 2.10 -1.03 -20.98
CA HIS A 619 1.81 -0.97 -22.40
C HIS A 619 1.10 0.33 -22.82
N SER A 620 1.57 0.88 -23.94
CA SER A 620 0.81 1.57 -24.99
C SER A 620 -0.03 2.80 -24.62
N CYS A 621 0.52 3.99 -24.92
CA CYS A 621 -0.26 5.15 -25.36
C CYS A 621 0.04 5.46 -26.84
N ASN A 622 -0.35 4.56 -27.75
CA ASN A 622 -0.42 4.87 -29.18
C ASN A 622 -1.73 5.63 -29.48
N GLY A 623 -1.70 6.95 -29.35
CA GLY A 623 -2.71 7.84 -29.92
C GLY A 623 -2.15 8.50 -31.18
N THR A 624 -2.71 8.14 -32.34
CA THR A 624 -2.43 8.80 -33.62
C THR A 624 -2.82 10.27 -33.57
N TYR A 625 -1.90 11.13 -34.03
CA TYR A 625 -2.05 12.58 -34.08
C TYR A 625 -3.02 12.99 -35.18
N GLU A 626 -4.27 13.30 -34.83
CA GLU A 626 -5.12 14.15 -35.65
C GLU A 626 -5.22 15.54 -35.02
N VAL A 627 -4.95 16.53 -35.85
CA VAL A 627 -4.78 17.94 -35.51
C VAL A 627 -6.15 18.61 -35.57
N GLU A 628 -6.70 18.98 -34.42
CA GLU A 628 -7.79 19.95 -34.34
C GLU A 628 -7.27 21.30 -33.84
N ASN A 629 -7.60 22.33 -34.61
CA ASN A 629 -7.23 23.75 -34.46
C ASN A 629 -7.17 24.24 -33.00
N THR A 630 -5.97 24.55 -32.51
CA THR A 630 -5.79 25.36 -31.30
C THR A 630 -5.91 26.84 -31.68
N SER A 631 -6.96 27.50 -31.20
CA SER A 631 -7.20 28.96 -31.33
C SER A 631 -6.31 29.80 -30.39
N SER A 632 -5.06 29.41 -30.20
CA SER A 632 -4.18 29.99 -29.17
C SER A 632 -3.18 30.98 -29.77
N GLU A 633 -2.96 32.13 -29.12
CA GLU A 633 -1.89 33.10 -29.46
C GLU A 633 -0.47 32.49 -29.30
N LEU A 634 -0.37 31.26 -28.78
CA LEU A 634 0.86 30.50 -28.62
C LEU A 634 1.26 29.79 -29.91
N SER A 635 2.54 29.92 -30.27
CA SER A 635 3.09 29.17 -31.40
C SER A 635 3.37 27.71 -31.03
N GLU A 636 3.15 26.79 -31.97
CA GLU A 636 3.59 25.38 -31.84
C GLU A 636 5.08 25.27 -31.50
N LEU A 637 5.89 26.17 -32.05
CA LEU A 637 7.33 26.26 -31.74
C LEU A 637 7.60 26.60 -30.27
N PHE A 638 6.77 27.42 -29.63
CA PHE A 638 6.89 27.71 -28.21
C PHE A 638 6.52 26.49 -27.37
N LEU A 639 5.42 25.81 -27.68
CA LEU A 639 4.95 24.66 -26.90
C LEU A 639 5.88 23.44 -27.01
N LYS A 640 6.51 23.26 -28.18
CA LYS A 640 7.37 22.11 -28.47
C LYS A 640 8.51 21.99 -27.45
N GLY A 641 8.64 20.79 -26.89
CA GLY A 641 9.72 20.43 -25.96
C GLY A 641 9.58 21.02 -24.56
N LYS A 642 8.45 21.68 -24.22
CA LYS A 642 8.16 22.14 -22.86
C LYS A 642 7.17 21.22 -22.17
N ALA A 643 7.38 20.99 -20.87
CA ALA A 643 6.53 20.16 -20.04
C ALA A 643 6.39 20.75 -18.63
N VAL A 644 5.28 20.46 -17.97
CA VAL A 644 5.04 20.73 -16.55
C VAL A 644 5.49 19.52 -15.74
N ARG A 645 6.22 19.76 -14.65
CA ARG A 645 6.65 18.72 -13.70
C ARG A 645 5.46 18.30 -12.84
N THR A 646 5.22 17.00 -12.75
CA THR A 646 4.12 16.44 -11.95
C THR A 646 4.60 15.19 -11.22
N VAL A 647 3.80 14.71 -10.26
CA VAL A 647 4.03 13.42 -9.59
C VAL A 647 3.91 12.22 -10.55
N TYR A 648 3.38 12.41 -11.76
CA TYR A 648 3.33 11.42 -12.83
C TYR A 648 4.47 11.60 -13.86
N GLY A 649 5.48 12.40 -13.53
CA GLY A 649 6.56 12.79 -14.44
C GLY A 649 6.21 14.05 -15.26
N ALA A 650 6.99 14.29 -16.31
CA ALA A 650 6.84 15.46 -17.16
C ALA A 650 5.62 15.34 -18.08
N VAL A 651 4.63 16.22 -17.89
CA VAL A 651 3.43 16.31 -18.73
C VAL A 651 3.63 17.38 -19.79
N PRO A 652 3.52 17.09 -21.09
CA PRO A 652 3.68 18.09 -22.15
C PRO A 652 2.83 19.34 -21.90
N LEU A 653 3.42 20.54 -22.04
CA LEU A 653 2.78 21.81 -21.68
C LEU A 653 1.42 21.99 -22.38
N ARG A 654 1.28 21.51 -23.62
CA ARG A 654 0.03 21.52 -24.39
C ARG A 654 -1.15 20.79 -23.72
N PHE A 655 -0.89 19.84 -22.84
CA PHE A 655 -1.92 19.11 -22.09
C PHE A 655 -2.17 19.70 -20.69
N ALA A 656 -1.41 20.73 -20.31
CA ALA A 656 -1.46 21.37 -19.00
C ALA A 656 -1.75 22.88 -19.08
N LEU A 657 -2.20 23.37 -20.25
CA LEU A 657 -2.42 24.79 -20.52
C LEU A 657 -3.46 25.43 -19.59
N ASP A 658 -4.51 24.68 -19.24
CA ASP A 658 -5.60 25.16 -18.37
C ASP A 658 -5.28 25.05 -16.86
N TRP A 659 -4.13 24.48 -16.49
CA TRP A 659 -3.75 24.33 -15.09
C TRP A 659 -3.18 25.64 -14.53
N PRO A 660 -3.34 25.91 -13.23
CA PRO A 660 -2.64 27.02 -12.57
C PRO A 660 -1.12 26.90 -12.76
N VAL A 661 -0.47 28.03 -13.06
CA VAL A 661 0.99 28.11 -13.13
C VAL A 661 1.59 28.17 -11.72
N MET A 662 2.68 27.44 -11.51
CA MET A 662 3.50 27.55 -10.30
C MET A 662 4.81 28.25 -10.65
N ALA A 663 5.05 29.44 -10.10
CA ALA A 663 6.24 30.24 -10.36
C ALA A 663 6.64 31.02 -9.10
N SER A 664 7.85 31.57 -9.08
CA SER A 664 8.33 32.39 -7.97
C SER A 664 7.52 33.69 -7.83
N TYR A 665 7.61 34.33 -6.66
CA TYR A 665 6.97 35.62 -6.42
C TYR A 665 7.35 36.66 -7.49
N ASN A 666 8.64 36.78 -7.82
CA ASN A 666 9.13 37.76 -8.80
C ASN A 666 8.56 37.50 -10.20
N GLU A 667 8.54 36.24 -10.63
CA GLU A 667 7.95 35.84 -11.91
C GLU A 667 6.46 36.20 -12.02
N LEU A 668 5.70 35.94 -10.95
CA LEU A 668 4.27 36.28 -10.91
C LEU A 668 4.03 37.79 -10.79
N ALA A 669 4.91 38.52 -10.11
CA ALA A 669 4.84 39.98 -9.99
C ALA A 669 5.13 40.67 -11.34
N ASP A 670 6.09 40.15 -12.11
CA ASP A 670 6.39 40.61 -13.47
C ASP A 670 5.20 40.36 -14.41
N TYR A 671 4.60 39.17 -14.35
CA TYR A 671 3.39 38.86 -15.09
C TYR A 671 2.22 39.78 -14.71
N ALA A 672 1.99 39.98 -13.41
CA ALA A 672 0.91 40.82 -12.92
C ALA A 672 1.10 42.27 -13.41
N SER A 673 2.33 42.79 -13.39
CA SER A 673 2.68 44.11 -13.91
C SER A 673 2.44 44.22 -15.41
N TRP A 674 2.76 43.17 -16.19
CA TRP A 674 2.45 43.10 -17.62
C TRP A 674 0.95 43.16 -17.91
N MET A 675 0.13 42.59 -17.03
CA MET A 675 -1.34 42.69 -17.07
C MET A 675 -1.89 43.99 -16.48
N ASN A 676 -1.03 44.97 -16.17
CA ASN A 676 -1.38 46.22 -15.52
C ASN A 676 -2.11 46.02 -14.17
N GLY A 677 -1.68 44.99 -13.42
CA GLY A 677 -2.18 44.62 -12.11
C GLY A 677 -1.04 44.36 -11.12
N ARG A 678 -1.37 43.72 -10.00
CA ARG A 678 -0.40 43.31 -8.96
C ARG A 678 -0.90 42.08 -8.21
N ILE A 679 -0.01 41.45 -7.46
CA ILE A 679 -0.38 40.39 -6.52
C ILE A 679 -1.20 41.04 -5.36
N PRO A 680 -2.35 40.46 -4.96
CA PRO A 680 -3.12 40.97 -3.83
C PRO A 680 -2.35 40.84 -2.52
N THR A 681 -2.58 41.73 -1.56
CA THR A 681 -2.07 41.55 -0.19
C THR A 681 -2.78 40.38 0.49
N VAL A 682 -2.27 39.90 1.62
CA VAL A 682 -2.93 38.82 2.37
C VAL A 682 -4.33 39.23 2.82
N GLU A 683 -4.52 40.50 3.23
CA GLU A 683 -5.80 41.07 3.60
C GLU A 683 -6.79 41.08 2.43
N GLU A 684 -6.33 41.52 1.25
CA GLU A 684 -7.13 41.52 0.03
C GLU A 684 -7.52 40.10 -0.37
N ALA A 685 -6.58 39.16 -0.38
CA ALA A 685 -6.87 37.75 -0.66
C ALA A 685 -7.91 37.18 0.31
N ARG A 686 -7.79 37.44 1.62
CA ARG A 686 -8.79 37.04 2.62
C ARG A 686 -10.16 37.69 2.38
N SER A 687 -10.19 38.94 1.93
CA SER A 687 -11.45 39.62 1.58
C SER A 687 -12.14 39.00 0.35
N ILE A 688 -11.38 38.53 -0.65
CA ILE A 688 -11.91 37.79 -1.81
C ILE A 688 -12.66 36.54 -1.32
N TYR A 689 -12.03 35.72 -0.46
CA TYR A 689 -12.66 34.50 0.08
C TYR A 689 -13.91 34.83 0.91
N SER A 690 -13.83 35.84 1.78
CA SER A 690 -14.98 36.27 2.58
C SER A 690 -16.16 36.72 1.71
N TYR A 691 -15.88 37.49 0.65
CA TYR A 691 -16.87 37.95 -0.30
C TYR A 691 -17.47 36.79 -1.11
N ALA A 692 -16.64 35.85 -1.58
CA ALA A 692 -17.10 34.66 -2.30
C ALA A 692 -18.02 33.78 -1.45
N GLU A 693 -17.70 33.56 -0.17
CA GLU A 693 -18.56 32.81 0.76
C GLU A 693 -19.89 33.53 1.02
N LYS A 694 -19.88 34.85 1.14
CA LYS A 694 -21.11 35.65 1.25
C LYS A 694 -21.99 35.47 0.00
N LEU A 695 -21.43 35.58 -1.20
CA LEU A 695 -22.16 35.37 -2.45
C LEU A 695 -22.75 33.97 -2.57
N LYS A 696 -22.03 32.93 -2.13
CA LYS A 696 -22.55 31.55 -2.09
C LYS A 696 -23.77 31.44 -1.18
N LYS A 697 -23.72 32.01 0.03
CA LYS A 697 -24.85 32.01 0.98
C LYS A 697 -26.06 32.74 0.41
N GLU A 698 -25.87 33.94 -0.14
CA GLU A 698 -26.94 34.71 -0.77
C GLU A 698 -27.55 33.98 -1.98
N THR A 699 -26.75 33.23 -2.73
CA THR A 699 -27.23 32.41 -3.85
C THR A 699 -28.04 31.22 -3.35
N ALA A 700 -27.55 30.50 -2.32
CA ALA A 700 -28.24 29.38 -1.71
C ALA A 700 -29.61 29.77 -1.10
N GLU A 701 -29.68 30.96 -0.48
CA GLU A 701 -30.92 31.51 0.09
C GLU A 701 -31.94 31.94 -0.99
N ARG A 702 -31.50 32.19 -2.23
CA ARG A 702 -32.35 32.60 -3.36
C ARG A 702 -32.90 31.43 -4.18
N VAL A 703 -32.45 30.19 -3.93
CA VAL A 703 -32.99 28.99 -4.58
C VAL A 703 -34.20 28.49 -3.79
N PRO A 704 -35.44 28.47 -4.34
CA PRO A 704 -36.59 27.92 -3.65
C PRO A 704 -36.38 26.44 -3.34
N SER A 705 -36.78 25.98 -2.14
CA SER A 705 -36.65 24.59 -1.68
C SER A 705 -37.34 23.54 -2.57
N SER A 706 -38.11 23.96 -3.58
CA SER A 706 -38.83 23.09 -4.51
C SER A 706 -37.98 22.57 -5.69
N LEU A 707 -36.69 22.92 -5.79
CA LEU A 707 -35.81 22.50 -6.90
C LEU A 707 -34.52 21.77 -6.47
N VAL A 708 -34.43 21.32 -5.21
CA VAL A 708 -33.33 20.43 -4.80
C VAL A 708 -33.77 18.98 -5.05
N PRO A 709 -33.28 18.29 -6.10
CA PRO A 709 -33.46 16.85 -6.17
C PRO A 709 -32.69 16.23 -5.01
N ALA A 710 -33.39 15.41 -4.22
CA ALA A 710 -32.77 14.55 -3.22
C ALA A 710 -31.82 13.58 -3.94
N VAL A 711 -30.52 13.88 -3.94
CA VAL A 711 -29.49 12.92 -4.26
C VAL A 711 -28.34 13.14 -3.29
N ASN A 712 -28.27 12.26 -2.29
CA ASN A 712 -27.06 11.68 -1.68
C ASN A 712 -27.51 10.90 -0.45
N GLY A 713 -27.84 9.63 -0.69
CA GLY A 713 -27.68 8.54 0.27
C GLY A 713 -26.49 7.70 -0.14
#